data_AF-A0A522U9N1-F1
#
_entry.id   AF-A0A522U9N1-F1
#
_cell.length_a   1.000
_cell.length_b   1.000
_cell.length_c   1.000
_cell.angle_alpha   90.00
_cell.angle_beta   90.00
_cell.angle_gamma   90.00
#
_symmetry.space_group_name_H-M   'P 1'
#
loop_
_entity.id
_entity.type
_entity.pdbx_description
1 polymer ?
#
loop_
_entity_poly.entity_id
_entity_poly.type
_entity_poly.pdbx_seq_one_letter_code
_entity_poly.pdbx_strand_id
1 'polypeptide(L)'
;MGLGRKWSGPGASTGDHWDRLCKVSLVKALAPICGAIILLVSGCTTNAPAPSAVSPLTKAPTFTPPARLAGLDPRTGGAMPQCPAGPTPPIASPTRPAKPSSGAPAMAITGQVGGDSGAVAAAGNLMYVGAGPRVLVVDVSIPGKPVEIGETPILGGEVTGIAVNSGLAAVSAGSAGVYLFDVSAPKDPKLLGSYSAPGFAHGVVLLGNRYALVADGPAGFAVLDIANRQKPKLAGAAFGNNDILDVAVNGNFAYLAAADAGLLVADISKPDKPTEVGRLATPGFAYGVAVSGNTVVVADGWAGIAVVDVRDASHPKSLGIQATTSWALGVAEDSTSAYVASASGGLEVINLKKTAPFTTAGTFPVDGRAVRVVIDGGIAYLVDSFSGVTLLDVTRGGTPREIGAFSTGGFVAAAAVQQGLGYVATQTEGLRVVNLEQPARPVVVGGVATVAEGGAMAVVGNNALMSMVEPVGTLTAGSTVLGVDVSAGAPPRAGPPQALPESGVTRDLAVEGGIVYYAMESGLTIVDGRQSPPCMLSFLPTANVSTGVAVSGSLAYVGTGSGLVAVDISDPRNPRLISTLSPGGFFPPDADAVDVSGNLAALIGSSGGLTSELALADVTNPADMRGLGTLRLPASYTGRPRMLAFADGRLYVADGAAGLLAIDITDPLHPSIAAQLRVPGGAEGVVMEGHYAYVAGGSGGLIIVDRGPGPTAMVTSNGEPVADNPSTSAAVDARLDAYQAGPRTGPCGSPLPPCPSPPPGTLATCKVTTAADADPGSLRDCLQQIDTGGTVTFDPAAFPPGAPVTIQPHQPLSIYRDNITLDATGAGVVIDGSALAGGNGGSDGLVINSNGNTVSGLEVIHFPGSGIALGGSHTTIARNVLSGNGIAGLSLCCAGPTDDRIVGNRIGTDATGSKALGNGHSGISVGGAKRITIGGPALADRNVISGNGQDELDLKGLSDSVIENNYIGTDVAGSRALDAANRQAAILMYSGCPRNVIKNNVIAGTLTLTDDYTSYNEVFGNMIGTDASGAHRLALAGGEANVTVASTADFNRIGGSTPSDRNVVTDQVAVAGPHNVVIGNAIGVSVDYKTVFWPGSLPSTFPFPPNGFPPVDLQGSDDYVLDNSIAGGAHAAIQLSASASFDLIAGNYVGTDAAGAAVLVPSAGIVLEDAWNDFIQDNVVATASGPRITIVTGSASNWVRDNKLPGSGPGLADMGKDDIASGNSS
;
A
#
# COMPACT_ATOMS: atom_id res chain seq x y z
N MET A 1 -53.64 37.11 -2.61
CA MET A 1 -53.95 38.51 -2.27
C MET A 1 -53.02 38.83 -1.11
N GLY A 2 -52.04 39.73 -1.13
CA GLY A 2 -51.98 41.15 -1.49
C GLY A 2 -50.95 41.76 -0.49
N LEU A 3 -49.92 42.48 -0.92
CA LEU A 3 -49.83 43.95 -0.82
C LEU A 3 -50.29 44.52 0.54
N GLY A 4 -49.47 45.20 1.37
CA GLY A 4 -48.03 45.52 1.32
C GLY A 4 -47.70 46.87 2.01
N ARG A 5 -46.40 47.24 2.04
CA ARG A 5 -45.82 48.59 2.34
C ARG A 5 -45.71 49.11 3.81
N LYS A 6 -44.43 49.34 4.20
CA LYS A 6 -43.81 50.58 4.76
C LYS A 6 -44.14 51.17 6.17
N TRP A 7 -43.03 51.34 6.93
CA TRP A 7 -42.49 52.60 7.53
C TRP A 7 -42.71 53.00 9.02
N SER A 8 -41.73 53.81 9.48
CA SER A 8 -41.65 54.72 10.66
C SER A 8 -41.47 54.16 12.10
N GLY A 9 -40.42 54.66 12.79
CA GLY A 9 -40.34 54.86 14.26
C GLY A 9 -40.91 56.25 14.66
N PRO A 10 -40.53 56.92 15.79
CA PRO A 10 -39.23 56.89 16.49
C PRO A 10 -39.27 57.03 18.06
N GLY A 11 -38.12 57.28 18.72
CA GLY A 11 -37.96 57.73 20.14
C GLY A 11 -37.26 56.69 21.05
N ALA A 12 -36.16 56.94 21.82
CA ALA A 12 -35.79 58.01 22.80
C ALA A 12 -36.36 57.77 24.23
N SER A 13 -35.66 57.92 25.36
CA SER A 13 -34.26 58.33 25.68
C SER A 13 -33.94 58.16 27.20
N THR A 14 -32.69 58.43 27.66
CA THR A 14 -32.20 58.56 29.07
C THR A 14 -32.03 57.26 29.90
N GLY A 15 -31.17 57.15 30.95
CA GLY A 15 -30.08 58.05 31.40
C GLY A 15 -29.48 57.70 32.80
N ASP A 16 -28.15 57.90 32.94
CA ASP A 16 -27.36 58.24 34.16
C ASP A 16 -27.07 57.30 35.39
N HIS A 17 -25.76 57.20 35.71
CA HIS A 17 -25.08 57.48 37.00
C HIS A 17 -24.69 56.39 38.08
N TRP A 18 -23.35 56.22 38.25
CA TRP A 18 -22.48 56.17 39.48
C TRP A 18 -22.43 55.03 40.55
N ASP A 19 -21.18 54.56 40.77
CA ASP A 19 -20.40 54.30 42.03
C ASP A 19 -20.58 53.06 42.99
N ARG A 20 -19.50 52.24 43.03
CA ARG A 20 -18.59 51.91 44.20
C ARG A 20 -18.81 50.81 45.29
N LEU A 21 -17.66 50.15 45.60
CA LEU A 21 -17.16 49.59 46.89
C LEU A 21 -17.83 48.28 47.43
N CYS A 22 -17.21 47.40 48.25
CA CYS A 22 -15.87 47.36 48.89
C CYS A 22 -15.40 45.95 49.38
N LYS A 23 -14.09 45.62 49.22
CA LYS A 23 -13.24 44.71 50.08
C LYS A 23 -13.71 43.22 50.22
N VAL A 24 -12.97 42.24 50.78
CA VAL A 24 -11.83 42.09 51.73
C VAL A 24 -10.95 40.92 51.21
N SER A 25 -9.62 41.00 50.96
CA SER A 25 -8.46 40.95 51.89
C SER A 25 -8.37 39.61 52.71
N LEU A 26 -7.22 38.99 53.06
CA LEU A 26 -5.79 39.35 52.97
C LEU A 26 -4.92 38.05 53.20
N VAL A 27 -3.78 37.87 52.49
CA VAL A 27 -2.40 37.56 53.04
C VAL A 27 -2.17 36.27 53.88
N LYS A 28 -1.05 35.50 53.84
CA LYS A 28 0.30 35.46 53.17
C LYS A 28 0.87 34.03 53.37
N ALA A 29 2.05 33.55 52.95
CA ALA A 29 3.25 33.97 52.18
C ALA A 29 3.94 32.64 51.69
N LEU A 30 5.18 32.50 51.18
CA LEU A 30 6.43 33.29 51.11
C LEU A 30 7.18 33.03 49.78
N ALA A 31 8.15 33.90 49.47
CA ALA A 31 9.26 33.70 48.54
C ALA A 31 10.50 34.46 49.08
N PRO A 32 11.70 34.26 48.53
CA PRO A 32 12.45 35.42 48.01
C PRO A 32 13.26 35.14 46.71
N ILE A 33 13.09 35.95 45.64
CA ILE A 33 14.01 37.04 45.16
C ILE A 33 15.00 36.55 44.08
N CYS A 34 15.17 37.16 42.89
CA CYS A 34 14.60 38.36 42.20
C CYS A 34 14.48 38.06 40.67
N GLY A 35 14.13 38.95 39.70
CA GLY A 35 13.92 40.42 39.65
C GLY A 35 15.04 41.17 38.90
N ALA A 36 14.82 42.29 38.18
CA ALA A 36 13.61 43.10 37.97
C ALA A 36 13.77 44.17 36.84
N ILE A 37 12.76 45.07 36.66
CA ILE A 37 12.82 46.47 36.13
C ILE A 37 12.82 46.68 34.57
N ILE A 38 12.09 47.63 33.93
CA ILE A 38 10.92 48.51 34.28
C ILE A 38 10.35 49.35 33.06
N LEU A 39 9.16 49.98 33.21
CA LEU A 39 8.59 51.21 32.55
C LEU A 39 8.03 51.28 31.08
N LEU A 40 6.71 51.49 30.99
CA LEU A 40 5.92 52.58 30.31
C LEU A 40 5.93 52.95 28.78
N VAL A 41 4.73 52.82 28.17
CA VAL A 41 3.87 53.85 27.50
C VAL A 41 4.19 54.46 26.10
N SER A 42 3.12 54.50 25.26
CA SER A 42 2.88 55.31 24.01
C SER A 42 3.68 54.94 22.74
N GLY A 43 3.18 55.16 21.51
CA GLY A 43 1.87 55.68 21.05
C GLY A 43 1.84 55.90 19.51
N CYS A 44 0.70 56.41 18.97
CA CYS A 44 0.43 56.73 17.54
C CYS A 44 0.29 55.49 16.58
N THR A 45 -0.67 55.35 15.64
CA THR A 45 -1.38 56.23 14.67
C THR A 45 -0.51 56.67 13.48
N THR A 46 -0.96 56.74 12.21
CA THR A 46 -2.29 57.13 11.68
C THR A 46 -2.67 56.49 10.33
N ASN A 47 -3.97 56.28 10.07
CA ASN A 47 -4.54 56.44 8.72
C ASN A 47 -4.68 57.93 8.39
N ALA A 48 -4.38 58.35 7.15
CA ALA A 48 -4.73 59.66 6.63
C ALA A 48 -6.16 59.64 6.00
N PRO A 49 -6.90 60.77 5.96
CA PRO A 49 -8.34 60.74 5.74
C PRO A 49 -8.78 60.73 4.26
N ALA A 50 -10.01 60.24 4.06
CA ALA A 50 -10.85 60.42 2.87
C ALA A 50 -11.34 61.91 2.75
N PRO A 51 -12.14 62.32 1.72
CA PRO A 51 -12.79 61.53 0.66
C PRO A 51 -12.78 62.19 -0.75
N SER A 52 -13.62 61.66 -1.66
CA SER A 52 -14.06 62.26 -2.95
C SER A 52 -13.14 62.02 -4.15
N ALA A 53 -13.60 61.92 -5.41
CA ALA A 53 -14.93 61.61 -5.99
C ALA A 53 -14.76 61.45 -7.54
N VAL A 54 -15.89 61.30 -8.27
CA VAL A 54 -16.02 61.53 -9.74
C VAL A 54 -15.51 60.40 -10.67
N SER A 55 -16.42 59.51 -11.03
CA SER A 55 -16.47 58.80 -12.33
C SER A 55 -16.94 59.77 -13.45
N PRO A 56 -17.12 59.39 -14.75
CA PRO A 56 -16.92 58.07 -15.41
C PRO A 56 -16.27 58.18 -16.84
N LEU A 57 -16.42 57.12 -17.66
CA LEU A 57 -16.67 57.12 -19.14
C LEU A 57 -15.62 56.49 -20.11
N THR A 58 -15.93 55.23 -20.47
CA THR A 58 -16.13 54.71 -21.87
C THR A 58 -15.00 54.33 -22.83
N LYS A 59 -15.22 53.13 -23.41
CA LYS A 59 -15.08 52.71 -24.83
C LYS A 59 -13.71 52.27 -25.40
N ALA A 60 -13.69 51.01 -25.86
CA ALA A 60 -12.84 50.47 -26.93
C ALA A 60 -13.33 50.95 -28.34
N PRO A 61 -12.64 50.67 -29.49
CA PRO A 61 -12.53 49.29 -30.03
C PRO A 61 -11.29 48.92 -30.92
N THR A 62 -11.04 47.60 -31.02
CA THR A 62 -10.49 46.76 -32.14
C THR A 62 -9.83 47.36 -33.41
N PHE A 63 -8.67 46.82 -33.86
CA PHE A 63 -8.50 45.88 -35.03
C PHE A 63 -7.02 45.46 -35.28
N THR A 64 -6.72 44.64 -36.33
CA THR A 64 -5.53 43.73 -36.45
C THR A 64 -4.56 43.97 -37.67
N PRO A 65 -3.93 42.98 -38.37
CA PRO A 65 -2.46 42.79 -38.55
C PRO A 65 -1.99 42.89 -40.06
N PRO A 66 -0.91 42.26 -40.63
CA PRO A 66 0.26 41.46 -40.15
C PRO A 66 1.64 41.80 -40.87
N ALA A 67 2.72 40.96 -40.73
CA ALA A 67 3.65 40.46 -41.81
C ALA A 67 5.10 40.04 -41.34
N ARG A 68 5.92 39.44 -42.25
CA ARG A 68 7.17 38.64 -42.01
C ARG A 68 8.46 39.18 -42.68
N LEU A 69 9.67 38.74 -42.27
CA LEU A 69 10.74 38.09 -43.10
C LEU A 69 12.01 37.67 -42.27
N ALA A 70 13.02 37.00 -42.86
CA ALA A 70 14.18 36.36 -42.17
C ALA A 70 15.41 36.01 -43.08
N GLY A 71 16.61 35.74 -42.51
CA GLY A 71 17.66 34.87 -43.12
C GLY A 71 19.18 35.13 -42.90
N LEU A 72 19.99 34.03 -42.92
CA LEU A 72 21.41 33.84 -43.36
C LEU A 72 22.64 33.84 -42.38
N ASP A 73 23.71 33.09 -42.80
CA ASP A 73 25.00 32.71 -42.15
C ASP A 73 26.13 32.59 -43.23
N PRO A 74 27.46 32.88 -42.96
CA PRO A 74 28.52 31.83 -43.10
C PRO A 74 29.93 32.00 -42.38
N ARG A 75 30.34 30.96 -41.60
CA ARG A 75 31.65 30.19 -41.61
C ARG A 75 33.09 30.75 -41.24
N THR A 76 33.96 29.79 -40.78
CA THR A 76 35.47 29.73 -40.70
C THR A 76 36.24 30.52 -39.61
N GLY A 77 37.47 30.16 -39.13
CA GLY A 77 38.18 28.85 -39.11
C GLY A 77 39.75 28.85 -39.03
N GLY A 78 40.37 28.46 -37.89
CA GLY A 78 41.65 27.67 -37.85
C GLY A 78 43.03 28.25 -37.35
N ALA A 79 43.74 27.45 -36.52
CA ALA A 79 45.22 27.26 -36.38
C ALA A 79 46.12 28.04 -35.34
N MET A 80 47.28 27.42 -35.04
CA MET A 80 48.29 27.56 -33.93
C MET A 80 49.59 28.35 -34.36
N PRO A 81 50.65 28.67 -33.53
CA PRO A 81 51.28 27.91 -32.41
C PRO A 81 51.88 28.73 -31.20
N GLN A 82 53.03 28.33 -30.62
CA GLN A 82 53.37 28.38 -29.17
C GLN A 82 54.67 29.15 -28.76
N CYS A 83 54.72 29.60 -27.47
CA CYS A 83 55.88 29.68 -26.51
C CYS A 83 57.16 30.48 -26.86
N PRO A 84 58.03 30.93 -25.89
CA PRO A 84 58.26 30.47 -24.50
C PRO A 84 58.17 31.57 -23.40
N ALA A 85 58.86 31.43 -22.24
CA ALA A 85 58.40 31.94 -20.93
C ALA A 85 59.39 32.73 -20.02
N GLY A 86 58.79 33.55 -19.13
CA GLY A 86 59.33 33.98 -17.81
C GLY A 86 60.17 35.27 -17.74
N PRO A 87 60.37 35.90 -16.55
CA PRO A 87 59.84 35.57 -15.21
C PRO A 87 59.00 36.69 -14.53
N THR A 88 58.59 36.43 -13.27
CA THR A 88 57.70 37.19 -12.34
C THR A 88 58.47 38.17 -11.40
N PRO A 89 57.88 38.87 -10.38
CA PRO A 89 56.47 39.16 -9.97
C PRO A 89 56.26 40.72 -9.79
N PRO A 90 55.42 41.33 -8.88
CA PRO A 90 54.30 40.84 -8.04
C PRO A 90 53.02 41.74 -7.97
N ILE A 91 52.02 41.22 -7.22
CA ILE A 91 50.80 41.87 -6.65
C ILE A 91 49.65 42.19 -7.64
N ALA A 92 48.45 41.75 -7.26
CA ALA A 92 47.21 41.87 -8.02
C ALA A 92 46.07 42.49 -7.19
N SER A 93 44.95 42.82 -7.84
CA SER A 93 43.65 43.01 -7.21
C SER A 93 42.64 42.06 -7.87
N PRO A 94 42.08 41.08 -7.14
CA PRO A 94 41.19 40.09 -7.74
C PRO A 94 39.80 40.65 -7.99
N THR A 95 39.31 40.51 -9.21
CA THR A 95 37.89 40.69 -9.56
C THR A 95 37.05 39.53 -9.02
N ARG A 96 35.79 39.82 -8.70
CA ARG A 96 34.80 38.83 -8.22
C ARG A 96 34.64 37.68 -9.23
N PRO A 97 34.78 36.39 -8.83
CA PRO A 97 34.42 35.26 -9.67
C PRO A 97 32.92 35.23 -10.02
N ALA A 98 32.58 34.67 -11.18
CA ALA A 98 31.18 34.42 -11.54
C ALA A 98 30.61 33.25 -10.71
N LYS A 99 29.30 33.29 -10.42
CA LYS A 99 28.58 32.13 -9.86
C LYS A 99 28.54 31.03 -10.94
N PRO A 100 28.97 29.78 -10.67
CA PRO A 100 28.77 28.70 -11.62
C PRO A 100 27.27 28.45 -11.81
N SER A 101 26.84 28.23 -13.04
CA SER A 101 25.45 27.91 -13.35
C SER A 101 25.22 26.40 -13.18
N SER A 102 24.49 26.00 -12.14
CA SER A 102 23.97 24.64 -12.04
C SER A 102 22.92 24.41 -13.12
N GLY A 103 23.33 23.78 -14.22
CA GLY A 103 22.39 23.23 -15.20
C GLY A 103 21.61 22.08 -14.57
N ALA A 104 20.32 21.95 -14.92
CA ALA A 104 19.54 20.77 -14.58
C ALA A 104 20.23 19.51 -15.15
N PRO A 105 20.37 18.41 -14.37
CA PRO A 105 20.98 17.19 -14.88
C PRO A 105 20.10 16.57 -15.97
N ALA A 106 20.71 16.17 -17.08
CA ALA A 106 20.02 15.46 -18.15
C ALA A 106 19.90 13.98 -17.79
N MET A 107 18.94 13.65 -16.92
CA MET A 107 18.67 12.28 -16.49
C MET A 107 17.94 11.50 -17.59
N ALA A 108 18.45 10.32 -17.97
CA ALA A 108 17.88 9.47 -19.00
C ALA A 108 18.00 7.98 -18.65
N ILE A 109 16.93 7.21 -18.84
CA ILE A 109 16.98 5.75 -18.67
C ILE A 109 17.87 5.16 -19.77
N THR A 110 18.89 4.39 -19.37
CA THR A 110 19.86 3.76 -20.27
C THR A 110 19.69 2.23 -20.32
N GLY A 111 19.25 1.61 -19.21
CA GLY A 111 19.06 0.16 -19.11
C GLY A 111 17.98 -0.22 -18.09
N GLN A 112 17.56 -1.49 -18.13
CA GLN A 112 16.55 -2.06 -17.23
C GLN A 112 16.67 -3.59 -17.17
N VAL A 113 16.42 -4.20 -16.00
CA VAL A 113 16.35 -5.66 -15.73
C VAL A 113 15.21 -5.93 -14.74
N GLY A 114 14.51 -7.06 -14.84
CA GLY A 114 13.43 -7.40 -13.91
C GLY A 114 12.09 -6.80 -14.33
N GLY A 115 11.18 -6.66 -13.37
CA GLY A 115 9.86 -6.10 -13.57
C GLY A 115 8.78 -7.14 -13.78
N ASP A 116 7.55 -6.72 -13.48
CA ASP A 116 6.36 -7.56 -13.49
C ASP A 116 5.94 -7.95 -14.90
N SER A 117 5.21 -9.06 -15.00
CA SER A 117 4.70 -9.56 -16.26
C SER A 117 3.19 -9.33 -16.39
N GLY A 118 2.80 -8.39 -17.25
CA GLY A 118 1.40 -8.13 -17.60
C GLY A 118 0.91 -8.91 -18.83
N ALA A 119 1.82 -9.41 -19.68
CA ALA A 119 1.46 -9.97 -20.98
C ALA A 119 2.39 -11.07 -21.48
N VAL A 120 1.81 -12.02 -22.22
CA VAL A 120 2.53 -13.02 -23.00
C VAL A 120 1.87 -13.22 -24.36
N ALA A 121 2.67 -13.56 -25.37
CA ALA A 121 2.18 -14.12 -26.63
C ALA A 121 3.07 -15.30 -27.06
N ALA A 122 2.46 -16.39 -27.52
CA ALA A 122 3.15 -17.55 -28.06
C ALA A 122 3.03 -17.60 -29.59
N ALA A 123 4.08 -18.07 -30.26
CA ALA A 123 4.14 -18.24 -31.71
C ALA A 123 5.03 -19.43 -32.09
N GLY A 124 4.55 -20.65 -31.84
CA GLY A 124 5.29 -21.89 -32.08
C GLY A 124 6.46 -22.04 -31.10
N ASN A 125 7.69 -22.01 -31.60
CA ASN A 125 8.89 -22.18 -30.78
C ASN A 125 9.33 -20.89 -30.06
N LEU A 126 8.58 -19.78 -30.18
CA LEU A 126 8.90 -18.49 -29.57
C LEU A 126 7.78 -18.03 -28.64
N MET A 127 8.20 -17.47 -27.52
CA MET A 127 7.36 -16.75 -26.56
C MET A 127 7.85 -15.32 -26.44
N TYR A 128 6.91 -14.38 -26.36
CA TYR A 128 7.15 -12.95 -26.18
C TYR A 128 6.54 -12.55 -24.84
N VAL A 129 7.34 -12.00 -23.93
CA VAL A 129 6.97 -11.76 -22.52
C VAL A 129 7.14 -10.29 -22.18
N GLY A 130 6.12 -9.66 -21.60
CA GLY A 130 6.25 -8.35 -20.98
C GLY A 130 7.05 -8.47 -19.67
N ALA A 131 8.07 -7.64 -19.49
CA ALA A 131 8.89 -7.52 -18.28
C ALA A 131 9.03 -6.03 -17.94
N GLY A 132 8.13 -5.53 -17.09
CA GLY A 132 7.92 -4.11 -16.86
C GLY A 132 7.76 -3.34 -18.17
N PRO A 133 8.60 -2.32 -18.47
CA PRO A 133 8.54 -1.51 -19.67
C PRO A 133 9.22 -2.13 -20.92
N ARG A 134 9.39 -3.45 -21.00
CA ARG A 134 10.10 -4.11 -22.12
C ARG A 134 9.41 -5.41 -22.55
N VAL A 135 9.60 -5.83 -23.81
CA VAL A 135 9.29 -7.19 -24.27
C VAL A 135 10.57 -8.01 -24.43
N LEU A 136 10.63 -9.15 -23.75
CA LEU A 136 11.67 -10.18 -23.91
C LEU A 136 11.20 -11.23 -24.93
N VAL A 137 12.15 -11.77 -25.70
CA VAL A 137 11.91 -12.81 -26.71
C VAL A 137 12.63 -14.08 -26.30
N VAL A 138 11.86 -15.15 -26.11
CA VAL A 138 12.29 -16.39 -25.47
C VAL A 138 12.09 -17.57 -26.42
N ASP A 139 13.15 -18.36 -26.64
CA ASP A 139 13.10 -19.65 -27.32
C ASP A 139 12.53 -20.69 -26.36
N VAL A 140 11.38 -21.27 -26.74
CA VAL A 140 10.65 -22.31 -25.98
C VAL A 140 10.61 -23.64 -26.74
N SER A 141 11.51 -23.84 -27.72
CA SER A 141 11.65 -25.12 -28.46
C SER A 141 11.97 -26.32 -27.57
N ILE A 142 12.47 -26.06 -26.35
CA ILE A 142 12.53 -27.00 -25.23
C ILE A 142 11.77 -26.35 -24.06
N PRO A 143 10.47 -26.65 -23.82
CA PRO A 143 9.68 -25.96 -22.81
C PRO A 143 10.24 -26.04 -21.38
N GLY A 144 10.95 -27.13 -21.04
CA GLY A 144 11.67 -27.30 -19.76
C GLY A 144 13.05 -26.64 -19.69
N LYS A 145 13.40 -25.84 -20.69
CA LYS A 145 14.53 -24.91 -20.65
C LYS A 145 14.26 -23.74 -21.61
N PRO A 146 13.38 -22.80 -21.24
CA PRO A 146 13.23 -21.55 -21.98
C PRO A 146 14.56 -20.78 -21.99
N VAL A 147 14.87 -20.10 -23.09
CA VAL A 147 16.12 -19.32 -23.22
C VAL A 147 15.81 -17.96 -23.83
N GLU A 148 16.14 -16.88 -23.12
CA GLU A 148 16.08 -15.54 -23.69
C GLU A 148 17.05 -15.42 -24.87
N ILE A 149 16.59 -14.86 -25.99
CA ILE A 149 17.37 -14.72 -27.23
C ILE A 149 17.40 -13.30 -27.80
N GLY A 150 16.55 -12.39 -27.31
CA GLY A 150 16.42 -11.02 -27.78
C GLY A 150 15.46 -10.19 -26.92
N GLU A 151 15.49 -8.88 -27.11
CA GLU A 151 14.85 -7.89 -26.24
C GLU A 151 14.41 -6.66 -27.06
N THR A 152 13.33 -5.97 -26.68
CA THR A 152 13.00 -4.66 -27.25
C THR A 152 13.81 -3.53 -26.58
N PRO A 153 13.87 -2.34 -27.20
CA PRO A 153 14.05 -1.09 -26.45
C PRO A 153 13.03 -0.94 -25.32
N ILE A 154 13.38 -0.13 -24.32
CA ILE A 154 12.50 0.27 -23.22
C ILE A 154 11.37 1.17 -23.77
N LEU A 155 10.14 0.90 -23.33
CA LEU A 155 8.92 1.63 -23.73
C LEU A 155 8.60 2.76 -22.73
N GLY A 156 7.64 3.62 -23.08
CA GLY A 156 7.19 4.72 -22.21
C GLY A 156 6.23 4.31 -21.08
N GLY A 157 5.95 3.01 -20.95
CA GLY A 157 4.98 2.43 -20.02
C GLY A 157 5.11 0.90 -19.99
N GLU A 158 4.47 0.26 -19.01
CA GLU A 158 4.53 -1.20 -18.80
C GLU A 158 3.72 -1.98 -19.83
N VAL A 159 4.17 -3.19 -20.18
CA VAL A 159 3.57 -4.00 -21.25
C VAL A 159 2.30 -4.71 -20.78
N THR A 160 1.16 -4.24 -21.29
CA THR A 160 -0.20 -4.70 -20.95
C THR A 160 -0.75 -5.75 -21.93
N GLY A 161 -0.26 -5.77 -23.17
CA GLY A 161 -0.70 -6.71 -24.19
C GLY A 161 0.30 -6.88 -25.34
N ILE A 162 0.34 -8.08 -25.92
CA ILE A 162 1.22 -8.43 -27.04
C ILE A 162 0.42 -9.26 -28.04
N ALA A 163 0.48 -8.90 -29.32
CA ALA A 163 -0.01 -9.72 -30.43
C ALA A 163 1.07 -9.88 -31.50
N VAL A 164 1.28 -11.12 -31.96
CA VAL A 164 2.33 -11.45 -32.95
C VAL A 164 1.72 -12.14 -34.17
N ASN A 165 2.09 -11.69 -35.36
CA ASN A 165 1.67 -12.28 -36.62
C ASN A 165 2.75 -12.11 -37.70
N SER A 166 3.19 -13.21 -38.33
CA SER A 166 4.01 -13.17 -39.55
C SER A 166 5.29 -12.30 -39.48
N GLY A 167 5.96 -12.25 -38.32
CA GLY A 167 7.17 -11.43 -38.11
C GLY A 167 6.90 -9.97 -37.74
N LEU A 168 5.64 -9.58 -37.51
CA LEU A 168 5.23 -8.32 -36.88
C LEU A 168 4.75 -8.61 -35.45
N ALA A 169 5.12 -7.77 -34.50
CA ALA A 169 4.45 -7.67 -33.21
C ALA A 169 3.78 -6.30 -33.03
N ALA A 170 2.62 -6.27 -32.38
CA ALA A 170 2.01 -5.08 -31.81
C ALA A 170 1.99 -5.24 -30.29
N VAL A 171 2.36 -4.18 -29.57
CA VAL A 171 2.56 -4.17 -28.12
C VAL A 171 1.83 -2.97 -27.54
N SER A 172 0.88 -3.20 -26.64
CA SER A 172 0.25 -2.15 -25.84
C SER A 172 1.07 -1.90 -24.57
N ALA A 173 1.18 -0.62 -24.21
CA ALA A 173 2.04 -0.13 -23.13
C ALA A 173 1.30 0.87 -22.22
N GLY A 174 0.06 0.55 -21.87
CA GLY A 174 -0.83 1.42 -21.09
C GLY A 174 -1.00 2.82 -21.69
N SER A 175 -0.77 3.86 -20.89
CA SER A 175 -0.84 5.27 -21.31
C SER A 175 0.23 5.70 -22.33
N ALA A 176 1.24 4.86 -22.63
CA ALA A 176 2.16 5.11 -23.73
C ALA A 176 1.59 4.69 -25.11
N GLY A 177 0.42 4.03 -25.13
CA GLY A 177 -0.28 3.61 -26.33
C GLY A 177 0.26 2.31 -26.91
N VAL A 178 0.36 2.24 -28.24
CA VAL A 178 0.70 1.01 -28.99
C VAL A 178 1.98 1.18 -29.81
N TYR A 179 2.90 0.22 -29.66
CA TYR A 179 4.17 0.14 -30.37
C TYR A 179 4.16 -1.02 -31.38
N LEU A 180 4.81 -0.85 -32.53
CA LEU A 180 4.96 -1.89 -33.56
C LEU A 180 6.41 -2.31 -33.73
N PHE A 181 6.67 -3.62 -33.75
CA PHE A 181 8.01 -4.19 -33.89
C PHE A 181 8.13 -5.16 -35.06
N ASP A 182 9.24 -5.09 -35.78
CA ASP A 182 9.69 -6.18 -36.64
C ASP A 182 10.37 -7.23 -35.75
N VAL A 183 9.80 -8.43 -35.71
CA VAL A 183 10.30 -9.59 -34.96
C VAL A 183 10.69 -10.74 -35.91
N SER A 184 10.84 -10.47 -37.21
CA SER A 184 11.34 -11.45 -38.19
C SER A 184 12.79 -11.87 -37.94
N ALA A 185 13.54 -11.08 -37.17
CA ALA A 185 14.80 -11.44 -36.55
C ALA A 185 14.63 -11.45 -35.00
N PRO A 186 14.25 -12.59 -34.39
CA PRO A 186 13.90 -12.66 -32.96
C PRO A 186 14.97 -12.19 -31.96
N LYS A 187 16.23 -12.10 -32.41
CA LYS A 187 17.38 -11.65 -31.58
C LYS A 187 17.68 -10.15 -31.67
N ASP A 188 16.99 -9.44 -32.56
CA ASP A 188 17.19 -8.02 -32.85
C ASP A 188 15.82 -7.37 -33.20
N PRO A 189 14.83 -7.34 -32.27
CA PRO A 189 13.51 -6.75 -32.49
C PRO A 189 13.58 -5.24 -32.78
N LYS A 190 12.96 -4.78 -33.87
CA LYS A 190 13.14 -3.39 -34.34
C LYS A 190 11.86 -2.59 -34.20
N LEU A 191 11.91 -1.51 -33.42
CA LEU A 191 10.83 -0.53 -33.37
C LEU A 191 10.60 0.05 -34.76
N LEU A 192 9.40 -0.15 -35.29
CA LEU A 192 8.97 0.38 -36.58
C LEU A 192 8.32 1.75 -36.40
N GLY A 193 7.49 1.90 -35.37
CA GLY A 193 6.77 3.12 -35.02
C GLY A 193 5.81 2.88 -33.87
N SER A 194 5.13 3.93 -33.42
CA SER A 194 4.15 3.89 -32.34
C SER A 194 2.95 4.79 -32.61
N TYR A 195 1.91 4.61 -31.81
CA TYR A 195 0.69 5.40 -31.78
C TYR A 195 0.33 5.68 -30.33
N SER A 196 0.42 6.96 -29.92
CA SER A 196 -0.14 7.42 -28.65
C SER A 196 -1.66 7.28 -28.73
N ALA A 197 -2.20 6.34 -27.96
CA ALA A 197 -3.63 6.13 -27.87
C ALA A 197 -4.25 7.19 -26.93
N PRO A 198 -5.50 7.62 -27.16
CA PRO A 198 -6.17 8.60 -26.30
C PRO A 198 -6.63 8.03 -24.96
N GLY A 199 -6.80 6.70 -24.83
CA GLY A 199 -7.13 6.03 -23.58
C GLY A 199 -5.92 5.29 -22.99
N PHE A 200 -6.20 4.19 -22.29
CA PHE A 200 -5.18 3.31 -21.73
C PHE A 200 -5.17 2.01 -22.54
N ALA A 201 -4.08 1.73 -23.26
CA ALA A 201 -4.04 0.55 -24.11
C ALA A 201 -3.86 -0.73 -23.26
N HIS A 202 -4.89 -1.58 -23.19
CA HIS A 202 -4.87 -2.87 -22.50
C HIS A 202 -4.60 -4.02 -23.48
N GLY A 203 -5.63 -4.74 -23.95
CA GLY A 203 -5.51 -5.80 -24.97
C GLY A 203 -5.24 -5.28 -26.39
N VAL A 204 -4.55 -6.09 -27.20
CA VAL A 204 -4.28 -5.82 -28.62
C VAL A 204 -4.32 -7.10 -29.46
N VAL A 205 -4.85 -7.03 -30.69
CA VAL A 205 -4.93 -8.15 -31.66
C VAL A 205 -4.57 -7.70 -33.08
N LEU A 206 -3.83 -8.53 -33.81
CA LEU A 206 -3.44 -8.27 -35.22
C LEU A 206 -4.41 -8.92 -36.23
N LEU A 207 -5.26 -8.11 -36.87
CA LEU A 207 -6.11 -8.54 -37.98
C LEU A 207 -5.27 -8.59 -39.28
N GLY A 208 -4.54 -9.69 -39.42
CA GLY A 208 -3.54 -9.88 -40.46
C GLY A 208 -2.40 -8.86 -40.35
N ASN A 209 -1.84 -8.48 -41.50
CA ASN A 209 -0.70 -7.54 -41.57
C ASN A 209 -1.12 -6.09 -41.86
N ARG A 210 -2.40 -5.72 -41.65
CA ARG A 210 -2.94 -4.41 -42.02
C ARG A 210 -3.64 -3.64 -40.89
N TYR A 211 -4.29 -4.31 -39.95
CA TYR A 211 -4.94 -3.62 -38.82
C TYR A 211 -4.50 -4.17 -37.48
N ALA A 212 -4.29 -3.29 -36.51
CA ALA A 212 -4.22 -3.63 -35.09
C ALA A 212 -5.54 -3.19 -34.44
N LEU A 213 -6.17 -4.10 -33.72
CA LEU A 213 -7.39 -3.90 -32.93
C LEU A 213 -6.95 -3.71 -31.49
N VAL A 214 -7.42 -2.65 -30.83
CA VAL A 214 -6.94 -2.21 -29.53
C VAL A 214 -8.13 -2.02 -28.60
N ALA A 215 -8.05 -2.66 -27.43
CA ALA A 215 -8.83 -2.34 -26.26
C ALA A 215 -8.16 -1.11 -25.62
N ASP A 216 -8.71 0.08 -25.89
CA ASP A 216 -8.13 1.39 -25.55
C ASP A 216 -8.70 1.90 -24.21
N GLY A 217 -9.09 0.97 -23.34
CA GLY A 217 -9.67 1.24 -22.04
C GLY A 217 -10.90 2.14 -22.18
N PRO A 218 -10.97 3.27 -21.46
CA PRO A 218 -12.14 4.15 -21.49
C PRO A 218 -12.41 4.82 -22.86
N ALA A 219 -11.39 4.94 -23.72
CA ALA A 219 -11.60 5.43 -25.09
C ALA A 219 -12.34 4.43 -26.00
N GLY A 220 -12.57 3.21 -25.50
CA GLY A 220 -13.37 2.18 -26.13
C GLY A 220 -12.55 1.24 -27.02
N PHE A 221 -13.11 0.92 -28.17
CA PHE A 221 -12.50 0.01 -29.14
C PHE A 221 -11.91 0.79 -30.31
N ALA A 222 -10.59 0.75 -30.45
CA ALA A 222 -9.86 1.42 -31.53
C ALA A 222 -9.34 0.42 -32.58
N VAL A 223 -9.38 0.82 -33.85
CA VAL A 223 -8.83 0.05 -34.97
C VAL A 223 -7.80 0.90 -35.72
N LEU A 224 -6.54 0.46 -35.73
CA LEU A 224 -5.41 1.19 -36.31
C LEU A 224 -5.05 0.63 -37.70
N ASP A 225 -4.95 1.47 -38.73
CA ASP A 225 -4.40 1.10 -40.05
C ASP A 225 -2.87 1.16 -39.98
N ILE A 226 -2.26 -0.02 -39.86
CA ILE A 226 -0.81 -0.22 -39.70
C ILE A 226 -0.09 -0.47 -41.04
N ALA A 227 -0.75 -0.20 -42.17
CA ALA A 227 -0.14 -0.33 -43.50
C ALA A 227 1.13 0.54 -43.67
N ASN A 228 1.21 1.69 -42.97
CA ASN A 228 2.47 2.39 -42.73
C ASN A 228 2.92 2.18 -41.28
N ARG A 229 3.77 1.17 -41.07
CA ARG A 229 4.24 0.78 -39.73
C ARG A 229 5.05 1.87 -39.01
N GLN A 230 5.60 2.85 -39.74
CA GLN A 230 6.30 4.00 -39.15
C GLN A 230 5.38 5.12 -38.66
N LYS A 231 4.15 5.17 -39.18
CA LYS A 231 3.10 6.11 -38.76
C LYS A 231 1.74 5.40 -38.76
N PRO A 232 1.49 4.54 -37.77
CA PRO A 232 0.15 4.01 -37.54
C PRO A 232 -0.83 5.16 -37.31
N LYS A 233 -2.10 4.93 -37.63
CA LYS A 233 -3.17 5.92 -37.50
C LYS A 233 -4.48 5.21 -37.15
N LEU A 234 -5.38 5.92 -36.48
CA LEU A 234 -6.76 5.46 -36.32
C LEU A 234 -7.42 5.30 -37.70
N ALA A 235 -8.02 4.14 -37.93
CA ALA A 235 -8.82 3.80 -39.11
C ALA A 235 -10.32 3.93 -38.80
N GLY A 236 -10.72 3.46 -37.61
CA GLY A 236 -12.07 3.54 -37.07
C GLY A 236 -12.05 3.34 -35.56
N ALA A 237 -13.14 3.70 -34.88
CA ALA A 237 -13.34 3.47 -33.45
C ALA A 237 -14.83 3.25 -33.15
N ALA A 238 -15.14 2.57 -32.05
CA ALA A 238 -16.49 2.35 -31.55
C ALA A 238 -16.48 2.24 -30.01
N PHE A 239 -17.68 2.20 -29.41
CA PHE A 239 -17.87 1.95 -27.97
C PHE A 239 -17.23 2.93 -26.97
N GLY A 240 -16.77 4.12 -27.36
CA GLY A 240 -16.13 5.13 -26.48
C GLY A 240 -16.99 5.77 -25.37
N ASN A 241 -17.99 5.04 -24.86
CA ASN A 241 -18.72 5.27 -23.61
C ASN A 241 -18.65 4.03 -22.68
N ASN A 242 -17.88 3.00 -23.04
CA ASN A 242 -17.73 1.73 -22.33
C ASN A 242 -16.21 1.47 -22.26
N ASP A 243 -15.72 1.13 -21.07
CA ASP A 243 -14.32 0.75 -20.89
C ASP A 243 -14.06 -0.63 -21.49
N ILE A 244 -13.02 -0.76 -22.33
CA ILE A 244 -12.69 -2.01 -23.03
C ILE A 244 -11.28 -2.45 -22.65
N LEU A 245 -11.19 -3.60 -21.99
CA LEU A 245 -9.94 -4.12 -21.40
C LEU A 245 -9.28 -5.20 -22.27
N ASP A 246 -10.06 -6.03 -22.97
CA ASP A 246 -9.50 -7.06 -23.85
C ASP A 246 -10.37 -7.31 -25.09
N VAL A 247 -9.77 -7.84 -26.14
CA VAL A 247 -10.41 -8.06 -27.44
C VAL A 247 -10.03 -9.41 -28.03
N ALA A 248 -11.04 -10.21 -28.36
CA ALA A 248 -10.90 -11.46 -29.10
C ALA A 248 -11.63 -11.38 -30.44
N VAL A 249 -11.17 -12.13 -31.45
CA VAL A 249 -11.68 -12.02 -32.83
C VAL A 249 -12.02 -13.40 -33.39
N ASN A 250 -13.21 -13.55 -33.96
CA ASN A 250 -13.54 -14.70 -34.80
C ASN A 250 -14.29 -14.27 -36.08
N GLY A 251 -13.71 -14.58 -37.24
CA GLY A 251 -14.25 -14.23 -38.55
C GLY A 251 -14.39 -12.73 -38.74
N ASN A 252 -15.64 -12.25 -38.87
CA ASN A 252 -15.98 -10.84 -39.05
C ASN A 252 -16.34 -10.13 -37.74
N PHE A 253 -16.22 -10.79 -36.58
CA PHE A 253 -16.65 -10.24 -35.30
C PHE A 253 -15.49 -10.07 -34.32
N ALA A 254 -15.44 -8.91 -33.66
CA ALA A 254 -14.68 -8.70 -32.44
C ALA A 254 -15.61 -8.83 -31.23
N TYR A 255 -15.12 -9.50 -30.20
CA TYR A 255 -15.75 -9.71 -28.90
C TYR A 255 -14.91 -8.96 -27.88
N LEU A 256 -15.55 -8.15 -27.05
CA LEU A 256 -14.88 -7.18 -26.20
C LEU A 256 -15.22 -7.46 -24.74
N ALA A 257 -14.19 -7.61 -23.91
CA ALA A 257 -14.32 -7.56 -22.45
C ALA A 257 -14.49 -6.09 -22.05
N ALA A 258 -15.70 -5.74 -21.59
CA ALA A 258 -16.16 -4.36 -21.54
C ALA A 258 -16.52 -3.91 -20.12
N ALA A 259 -15.66 -4.19 -19.13
CA ALA A 259 -15.85 -3.75 -17.75
C ALA A 259 -17.24 -4.16 -17.20
N ASP A 260 -18.02 -3.21 -16.66
CA ASP A 260 -19.38 -3.43 -16.16
C ASP A 260 -20.42 -3.71 -17.27
N ALA A 261 -20.14 -3.32 -18.52
CA ALA A 261 -21.03 -3.60 -19.65
C ALA A 261 -20.97 -5.08 -20.09
N GLY A 262 -20.04 -5.86 -19.52
CA GLY A 262 -19.88 -7.29 -19.73
C GLY A 262 -19.27 -7.62 -21.09
N LEU A 263 -20.05 -8.29 -21.95
CA LEU A 263 -19.65 -8.65 -23.30
C LEU A 263 -20.28 -7.73 -24.35
N LEU A 264 -19.46 -7.03 -25.12
CA LEU A 264 -19.89 -6.28 -26.30
C LEU A 264 -19.40 -6.98 -27.59
N VAL A 265 -20.20 -6.92 -28.65
CA VAL A 265 -19.94 -7.60 -29.93
C VAL A 265 -19.99 -6.63 -31.10
N ALA A 266 -18.94 -6.61 -31.92
CA ALA A 266 -18.74 -5.67 -33.01
C ALA A 266 -18.55 -6.37 -34.36
N ASP A 267 -19.28 -5.96 -35.40
CA ASP A 267 -18.95 -6.29 -36.79
C ASP A 267 -17.73 -5.45 -37.23
N ILE A 268 -16.66 -6.16 -37.60
CA ILE A 268 -15.38 -5.62 -38.09
C ILE A 268 -15.13 -5.96 -39.57
N SER A 269 -16.15 -6.39 -40.32
CA SER A 269 -16.08 -6.63 -41.78
C SER A 269 -15.66 -5.37 -42.57
N LYS A 270 -15.79 -4.20 -41.95
CA LYS A 270 -15.17 -2.93 -42.36
C LYS A 270 -14.34 -2.39 -41.18
N PRO A 271 -13.04 -2.69 -41.10
CA PRO A 271 -12.19 -2.24 -39.98
C PRO A 271 -12.08 -0.72 -39.84
N ASP A 272 -12.38 0.06 -40.88
CA ASP A 272 -12.49 1.53 -40.81
C ASP A 272 -13.81 2.01 -40.16
N LYS A 273 -14.79 1.12 -39.97
CA LYS A 273 -16.14 1.41 -39.45
C LYS A 273 -16.68 0.22 -38.63
N PRO A 274 -16.05 -0.11 -37.48
CA PRO A 274 -16.62 -1.09 -36.56
C PRO A 274 -18.00 -0.65 -36.08
N THR A 275 -18.94 -1.59 -35.96
CA THR A 275 -20.31 -1.31 -35.50
C THR A 275 -20.79 -2.34 -34.49
N GLU A 276 -21.42 -1.90 -33.40
CA GLU A 276 -22.12 -2.79 -32.47
C GLU A 276 -23.18 -3.63 -33.20
N VAL A 277 -23.18 -4.94 -32.92
CA VAL A 277 -24.23 -5.87 -33.38
C VAL A 277 -24.97 -6.54 -32.23
N GLY A 278 -24.35 -6.70 -31.06
CA GLY A 278 -24.95 -7.32 -29.89
C GLY A 278 -24.21 -7.00 -28.59
N ARG A 279 -24.89 -7.21 -27.46
CA ARG A 279 -24.35 -7.02 -26.11
C ARG A 279 -24.98 -7.99 -25.11
N LEU A 280 -24.24 -8.35 -24.06
CA LEU A 280 -24.71 -9.17 -22.95
C LEU A 280 -24.01 -8.73 -21.66
N ALA A 281 -24.77 -8.12 -20.74
CA ALA A 281 -24.28 -7.80 -19.41
C ALA A 281 -23.96 -9.09 -18.62
N THR A 282 -22.86 -9.06 -17.88
CA THR A 282 -22.41 -10.13 -16.98
C THR A 282 -22.52 -9.66 -15.52
N PRO A 283 -22.52 -10.57 -14.50
CA PRO A 283 -22.71 -10.16 -13.10
C PRO A 283 -21.50 -9.50 -12.44
N GLY A 284 -20.31 -9.66 -13.03
CA GLY A 284 -19.03 -9.17 -12.52
C GLY A 284 -18.47 -7.99 -13.30
N PHE A 285 -17.16 -8.03 -13.53
CA PHE A 285 -16.42 -7.02 -14.29
C PHE A 285 -15.53 -7.71 -15.33
N ALA A 286 -15.79 -7.45 -16.60
CA ALA A 286 -15.16 -8.16 -17.72
C ALA A 286 -13.73 -7.66 -17.99
N TYR A 287 -12.74 -8.36 -17.43
CA TYR A 287 -11.30 -8.09 -17.61
C TYR A 287 -10.70 -8.71 -18.88
N GLY A 288 -11.15 -9.92 -19.26
CA GLY A 288 -10.54 -10.70 -20.34
C GLY A 288 -11.57 -11.48 -21.16
N VAL A 289 -11.28 -11.76 -22.44
CA VAL A 289 -12.22 -12.48 -23.32
C VAL A 289 -11.52 -13.47 -24.25
N ALA A 290 -12.10 -14.67 -24.38
CA ALA A 290 -11.70 -15.70 -25.32
C ALA A 290 -12.88 -16.11 -26.21
N VAL A 291 -12.59 -16.62 -27.41
CA VAL A 291 -13.61 -17.09 -28.36
C VAL A 291 -13.15 -18.36 -29.09
N SER A 292 -13.96 -19.42 -29.05
CA SER A 292 -13.74 -20.65 -29.80
C SER A 292 -14.98 -21.07 -30.58
N GLY A 293 -14.96 -20.84 -31.90
CA GLY A 293 -16.08 -21.17 -32.77
C GLY A 293 -17.31 -20.31 -32.51
N ASN A 294 -18.29 -20.86 -31.78
CA ASN A 294 -19.51 -20.13 -31.39
C ASN A 294 -19.65 -19.98 -29.86
N THR A 295 -18.61 -20.33 -29.10
CA THR A 295 -18.52 -20.05 -27.67
C THR A 295 -17.67 -18.81 -27.48
N VAL A 296 -18.05 -17.97 -26.52
CA VAL A 296 -17.22 -16.92 -25.93
C VAL A 296 -17.14 -17.17 -24.43
N VAL A 297 -15.96 -16.99 -23.85
CA VAL A 297 -15.77 -17.01 -22.40
C VAL A 297 -15.21 -15.68 -21.95
N VAL A 298 -15.83 -15.08 -20.95
CA VAL A 298 -15.42 -13.81 -20.33
C VAL A 298 -14.85 -14.10 -18.94
N ALA A 299 -13.68 -13.57 -18.64
CA ALA A 299 -13.14 -13.45 -17.29
C ALA A 299 -13.81 -12.24 -16.62
N ASP A 300 -14.68 -12.53 -15.65
CA ASP A 300 -15.71 -11.63 -15.11
C ASP A 300 -15.36 -11.20 -13.67
N GLY A 301 -14.08 -11.11 -13.33
CA GLY A 301 -13.59 -10.64 -12.03
C GLY A 301 -14.08 -11.52 -10.88
N TRP A 302 -14.74 -10.90 -9.89
CA TRP A 302 -15.29 -11.59 -8.71
C TRP A 302 -16.41 -12.60 -9.03
N ALA A 303 -17.02 -12.54 -10.21
CA ALA A 303 -18.07 -13.50 -10.62
C ALA A 303 -17.49 -14.81 -11.20
N GLY A 304 -16.16 -14.89 -11.38
CA GLY A 304 -15.49 -15.99 -12.06
C GLY A 304 -15.58 -15.85 -13.57
N ILE A 305 -16.10 -16.86 -14.28
CA ILE A 305 -16.30 -16.77 -15.74
C ILE A 305 -17.76 -16.81 -16.16
N ALA A 306 -18.09 -16.01 -17.18
CA ALA A 306 -19.35 -16.10 -17.92
C ALA A 306 -19.11 -16.81 -19.26
N VAL A 307 -19.88 -17.87 -19.54
CA VAL A 307 -19.81 -18.64 -20.80
C VAL A 307 -21.01 -18.29 -21.67
N VAL A 308 -20.78 -17.99 -22.95
CA VAL A 308 -21.76 -17.35 -23.84
C VAL A 308 -21.82 -18.07 -25.21
N ASP A 309 -23.04 -18.29 -25.69
CA ASP A 309 -23.35 -18.76 -27.05
C ASP A 309 -23.52 -17.55 -27.99
N VAL A 310 -22.68 -17.47 -29.02
CA VAL A 310 -22.66 -16.39 -30.02
C VAL A 310 -22.98 -16.88 -31.44
N ARG A 311 -23.69 -18.02 -31.58
CA ARG A 311 -24.20 -18.50 -32.88
C ARG A 311 -25.05 -17.47 -33.62
N ASP A 312 -25.72 -16.59 -32.87
CA ASP A 312 -26.21 -15.31 -33.35
C ASP A 312 -25.46 -14.20 -32.60
N ALA A 313 -24.49 -13.59 -33.27
CA ALA A 313 -23.69 -12.49 -32.72
C ALA A 313 -24.51 -11.23 -32.38
N SER A 314 -25.76 -11.12 -32.87
CA SER A 314 -26.69 -10.05 -32.50
C SER A 314 -27.56 -10.34 -31.28
N HIS A 315 -27.63 -11.62 -30.87
CA HIS A 315 -28.34 -12.06 -29.66
C HIS A 315 -27.45 -12.98 -28.80
N PRO A 316 -26.28 -12.50 -28.32
CA PRO A 316 -25.38 -13.29 -27.47
C PRO A 316 -26.10 -13.75 -26.21
N LYS A 317 -25.97 -15.04 -25.88
CA LYS A 317 -26.76 -15.68 -24.84
C LYS A 317 -25.89 -16.40 -23.81
N SER A 318 -26.00 -16.02 -22.54
CA SER A 318 -25.35 -16.77 -21.45
C SER A 318 -25.80 -18.25 -21.45
N LEU A 319 -24.81 -19.14 -21.40
CA LEU A 319 -24.95 -20.57 -21.16
C LEU A 319 -24.81 -20.91 -19.67
N GLY A 320 -24.16 -20.04 -18.90
CA GLY A 320 -24.02 -20.10 -17.45
C GLY A 320 -22.85 -19.25 -16.95
N ILE A 321 -22.75 -19.13 -15.63
CA ILE A 321 -21.61 -18.56 -14.91
C ILE A 321 -20.94 -19.68 -14.09
N GLN A 322 -19.63 -19.61 -13.93
CA GLN A 322 -18.86 -20.50 -13.07
C GLN A 322 -17.92 -19.67 -12.19
N ALA A 323 -18.16 -19.65 -10.89
CA ALA A 323 -17.25 -19.04 -9.92
C ALA A 323 -15.90 -19.76 -9.92
N THR A 324 -14.83 -18.99 -9.78
CA THR A 324 -13.44 -19.43 -9.57
C THR A 324 -13.04 -19.27 -8.11
N THR A 325 -11.84 -19.72 -7.76
CA THR A 325 -11.24 -19.69 -6.42
C THR A 325 -10.77 -18.31 -5.97
N SER A 326 -10.47 -17.42 -6.92
CA SER A 326 -10.26 -15.98 -6.72
C SER A 326 -10.69 -15.23 -8.00
N TRP A 327 -10.40 -13.94 -8.14
CA TRP A 327 -10.87 -13.12 -9.25
C TRP A 327 -10.34 -13.62 -10.61
N ALA A 328 -11.22 -13.75 -11.60
CA ALA A 328 -10.83 -14.10 -12.96
C ALA A 328 -10.38 -12.84 -13.73
N LEU A 329 -9.08 -12.74 -14.01
CA LEU A 329 -8.47 -11.59 -14.69
C LEU A 329 -8.17 -11.84 -16.17
N GLY A 330 -7.85 -13.09 -16.54
CA GLY A 330 -7.54 -13.45 -17.93
C GLY A 330 -8.09 -14.83 -18.29
N VAL A 331 -8.42 -15.03 -19.57
CA VAL A 331 -8.94 -16.31 -20.06
C VAL A 331 -8.43 -16.64 -21.46
N ALA A 332 -8.21 -17.93 -21.70
CA ALA A 332 -8.02 -18.51 -23.02
C ALA A 332 -8.97 -19.73 -23.17
N GLU A 333 -9.31 -20.10 -24.41
CA GLU A 333 -10.28 -21.18 -24.68
C GLU A 333 -9.77 -22.12 -25.78
N ASP A 334 -9.88 -23.43 -25.54
CA ASP A 334 -10.02 -24.41 -26.62
C ASP A 334 -11.48 -24.87 -26.74
N SER A 335 -11.87 -25.44 -27.88
CA SER A 335 -13.23 -25.91 -28.20
C SER A 335 -13.92 -26.86 -27.19
N THR A 336 -13.25 -27.17 -26.07
CA THR A 336 -13.69 -28.06 -25.01
C THR A 336 -13.43 -27.56 -23.58
N SER A 337 -12.55 -26.58 -23.39
CA SER A 337 -12.06 -26.15 -22.07
C SER A 337 -11.72 -24.65 -22.06
N ALA A 338 -12.14 -23.96 -20.99
CA ALA A 338 -11.61 -22.64 -20.63
C ALA A 338 -10.39 -22.81 -19.72
N TYR A 339 -9.43 -21.91 -19.87
CA TYR A 339 -8.21 -21.79 -19.09
C TYR A 339 -8.22 -20.39 -18.48
N VAL A 340 -8.31 -20.29 -17.15
CA VAL A 340 -8.58 -19.02 -16.46
C VAL A 340 -7.42 -18.66 -15.54
N ALA A 341 -6.82 -17.50 -15.76
CA ALA A 341 -5.90 -16.86 -14.82
C ALA A 341 -6.74 -16.21 -13.71
N SER A 342 -6.79 -16.89 -12.57
CA SER A 342 -7.68 -16.61 -11.44
C SER A 342 -6.95 -15.83 -10.33
N ALA A 343 -6.14 -14.82 -10.67
CA ALA A 343 -5.35 -14.05 -9.72
C ALA A 343 -4.53 -14.97 -8.79
N SER A 344 -4.68 -14.85 -7.48
CA SER A 344 -3.98 -15.70 -6.49
C SER A 344 -4.54 -17.13 -6.35
N GLY A 345 -5.55 -17.51 -7.15
CA GLY A 345 -5.98 -18.91 -7.36
C GLY A 345 -5.13 -19.67 -8.41
N GLY A 346 -4.28 -18.96 -9.17
CA GLY A 346 -3.44 -19.54 -10.22
C GLY A 346 -4.22 -19.83 -11.52
N LEU A 347 -3.93 -20.96 -12.16
CA LEU A 347 -4.69 -21.44 -13.34
C LEU A 347 -5.81 -22.39 -12.92
N GLU A 348 -7.04 -22.10 -13.39
CA GLU A 348 -8.14 -23.06 -13.40
C GLU A 348 -8.46 -23.53 -14.82
N VAL A 349 -8.70 -24.83 -14.99
CA VAL A 349 -9.18 -25.43 -16.24
C VAL A 349 -10.63 -25.84 -16.06
N ILE A 350 -11.56 -25.23 -16.81
CA ILE A 350 -13.01 -25.44 -16.66
C ILE A 350 -13.56 -26.15 -17.90
N ASN A 351 -14.29 -27.25 -17.68
CA ASN A 351 -14.76 -28.13 -18.75
C ASN A 351 -16.05 -27.61 -19.41
N LEU A 352 -15.96 -27.20 -20.68
CA LEU A 352 -17.07 -26.61 -21.45
C LEU A 352 -17.90 -27.66 -22.24
N LYS A 353 -17.52 -28.95 -22.21
CA LYS A 353 -18.32 -30.02 -22.86
C LYS A 353 -19.64 -30.32 -22.14
N LYS A 354 -19.81 -29.82 -20.92
CA LYS A 354 -21.05 -29.90 -20.13
C LYS A 354 -21.85 -28.62 -20.30
N THR A 355 -23.17 -28.73 -20.37
CA THR A 355 -24.06 -27.59 -20.07
C THR A 355 -23.98 -27.23 -18.60
N ALA A 356 -24.20 -25.96 -18.25
CA ALA A 356 -24.09 -25.46 -16.88
C ALA A 356 -24.92 -26.27 -15.84
N PRO A 357 -24.46 -26.39 -14.58
CA PRO A 357 -23.22 -25.85 -14.04
C PRO A 357 -21.98 -26.51 -14.66
N PHE A 358 -20.95 -25.69 -14.92
CA PHE A 358 -19.67 -26.18 -15.42
C PHE A 358 -18.90 -26.87 -14.28
N THR A 359 -17.73 -27.42 -14.58
CA THR A 359 -16.89 -28.04 -13.54
C THR A 359 -15.42 -27.83 -13.84
N THR A 360 -14.66 -27.34 -12.86
CA THR A 360 -13.20 -27.33 -12.87
C THR A 360 -12.68 -28.77 -13.05
N ALA A 361 -11.86 -28.99 -14.06
CA ALA A 361 -11.22 -30.25 -14.43
C ALA A 361 -9.81 -30.40 -13.84
N GLY A 362 -9.23 -29.28 -13.40
CA GLY A 362 -7.92 -29.21 -12.76
C GLY A 362 -7.57 -27.77 -12.39
N THR A 363 -6.69 -27.61 -11.40
CA THR A 363 -6.11 -26.33 -11.00
C THR A 363 -4.59 -26.45 -10.90
N PHE A 364 -3.88 -25.32 -10.97
CA PHE A 364 -2.45 -25.21 -10.72
C PHE A 364 -2.19 -23.89 -9.97
N PRO A 365 -1.69 -23.91 -8.72
CA PRO A 365 -1.47 -22.70 -7.95
C PRO A 365 -0.29 -21.90 -8.49
N VAL A 366 -0.23 -20.61 -8.14
CA VAL A 366 0.96 -19.76 -8.29
C VAL A 366 1.23 -19.09 -6.95
N ASP A 367 2.47 -18.67 -6.71
CA ASP A 367 2.83 -17.98 -5.46
C ASP A 367 2.45 -16.49 -5.50
N GLY A 368 2.37 -15.88 -6.70
CA GLY A 368 1.96 -14.49 -6.92
C GLY A 368 0.53 -14.29 -7.44
N ARG A 369 0.39 -13.59 -8.57
CA ARG A 369 -0.88 -13.13 -9.15
C ARG A 369 -1.00 -13.53 -10.62
N ALA A 370 -1.79 -14.57 -10.91
CA ALA A 370 -2.07 -14.99 -12.28
C ALA A 370 -2.98 -13.96 -13.00
N VAL A 371 -2.41 -13.17 -13.93
CA VAL A 371 -3.12 -12.11 -14.66
C VAL A 371 -3.55 -12.51 -16.07
N ARG A 372 -2.76 -13.32 -16.78
CA ARG A 372 -3.00 -13.66 -18.18
C ARG A 372 -2.66 -15.12 -18.46
N VAL A 373 -3.35 -15.72 -19.43
CA VAL A 373 -3.03 -17.06 -19.94
C VAL A 373 -3.22 -17.11 -21.45
N VAL A 374 -2.34 -17.81 -22.15
CA VAL A 374 -2.40 -18.06 -23.60
C VAL A 374 -2.16 -19.54 -23.86
N ILE A 375 -2.85 -20.13 -24.85
CA ILE A 375 -2.65 -21.52 -25.28
C ILE A 375 -2.01 -21.55 -26.67
N ASP A 376 -0.89 -22.27 -26.83
CA ASP A 376 -0.38 -22.71 -28.13
C ASP A 376 0.14 -24.15 -28.04
N GLY A 377 -0.07 -24.96 -29.09
CA GLY A 377 0.39 -26.35 -29.17
C GLY A 377 -0.16 -27.34 -28.12
N GLY A 378 -1.08 -26.91 -27.23
CA GLY A 378 -1.49 -27.67 -26.05
C GLY A 378 -0.65 -27.40 -24.79
N ILE A 379 0.15 -26.34 -24.82
CA ILE A 379 0.83 -25.73 -23.67
C ILE A 379 0.05 -24.48 -23.27
N ALA A 380 -0.22 -24.33 -21.97
CA ALA A 380 -0.68 -23.08 -21.40
C ALA A 380 0.52 -22.26 -20.90
N TYR A 381 0.59 -21.01 -21.32
CA TYR A 381 1.56 -20.01 -20.89
C TYR A 381 0.84 -19.12 -19.87
N LEU A 382 1.03 -19.42 -18.59
CA LEU A 382 0.39 -18.74 -17.47
C LEU A 382 1.30 -17.60 -16.99
N VAL A 383 0.80 -16.37 -16.98
CA VAL A 383 1.53 -15.19 -16.52
C VAL A 383 1.18 -14.90 -15.07
N ASP A 384 2.17 -14.99 -14.20
CA ASP A 384 2.15 -14.46 -12.83
C ASP A 384 2.84 -13.09 -12.85
N SER A 385 2.15 -12.03 -12.38
CA SER A 385 2.69 -10.68 -12.30
C SER A 385 4.11 -10.66 -11.72
N PHE A 386 4.33 -11.37 -10.62
CA PHE A 386 5.56 -11.26 -9.83
C PHE A 386 6.61 -12.32 -10.17
N SER A 387 6.25 -13.38 -10.92
CA SER A 387 7.13 -14.54 -11.17
C SER A 387 7.43 -14.79 -12.66
N GLY A 388 6.81 -14.05 -13.57
CA GLY A 388 6.96 -14.21 -15.02
C GLY A 388 5.97 -15.21 -15.62
N VAL A 389 6.45 -16.23 -16.33
CA VAL A 389 5.60 -17.15 -17.11
C VAL A 389 5.88 -18.62 -16.79
N THR A 390 4.87 -19.33 -16.30
CA THR A 390 4.89 -20.78 -16.11
C THR A 390 4.32 -21.49 -17.34
N LEU A 391 5.02 -22.50 -17.85
CA LEU A 391 4.61 -23.31 -19.00
C LEU A 391 4.01 -24.64 -18.49
N LEU A 392 2.75 -24.88 -18.81
CA LEU A 392 1.96 -26.01 -18.30
C LEU A 392 1.46 -26.90 -19.45
N ASP A 393 1.71 -28.20 -19.38
CA ASP A 393 1.11 -29.23 -20.24
C ASP A 393 -0.37 -29.40 -19.87
N VAL A 394 -1.25 -29.02 -20.80
CA VAL A 394 -2.71 -29.14 -20.66
C VAL A 394 -3.33 -30.13 -21.65
N THR A 395 -2.50 -30.89 -22.39
CA THR A 395 -2.89 -31.74 -23.54
C THR A 395 -3.94 -32.82 -23.26
N ARG A 396 -4.34 -33.02 -22.00
CA ARG A 396 -5.28 -34.07 -21.56
C ARG A 396 -6.56 -33.55 -20.89
N GLY A 397 -6.76 -32.23 -20.77
CA GLY A 397 -7.99 -31.64 -20.23
C GLY A 397 -8.31 -32.07 -18.78
N GLY A 398 -7.28 -32.14 -17.94
CA GLY A 398 -7.35 -32.44 -16.50
C GLY A 398 -6.42 -31.51 -15.72
N THR A 399 -5.84 -31.97 -14.61
CA THR A 399 -4.82 -31.23 -13.84
C THR A 399 -3.67 -30.76 -14.75
N PRO A 400 -3.41 -29.43 -14.86
CA PRO A 400 -2.23 -28.92 -15.54
C PRO A 400 -0.95 -29.47 -14.89
N ARG A 401 0.10 -29.64 -15.68
CA ARG A 401 1.39 -30.12 -15.18
C ARG A 401 2.49 -29.22 -15.71
N GLU A 402 3.30 -28.67 -14.81
CA GLU A 402 4.47 -27.89 -15.19
C GLU A 402 5.40 -28.69 -16.12
N ILE A 403 5.83 -28.01 -17.18
CA ILE A 403 6.87 -28.46 -18.10
C ILE A 403 8.08 -27.54 -18.12
N GLY A 404 7.96 -26.32 -17.57
CA GLY A 404 9.06 -25.39 -17.27
C GLY A 404 8.53 -24.01 -16.88
N ALA A 405 9.42 -23.07 -16.58
CA ALA A 405 9.09 -21.67 -16.30
C ALA A 405 10.16 -20.73 -16.89
N PHE A 406 9.76 -19.50 -17.18
CA PHE A 406 10.64 -18.40 -17.55
C PHE A 406 10.31 -17.19 -16.67
N SER A 407 11.27 -16.73 -15.89
CA SER A 407 11.08 -15.57 -15.01
C SER A 407 11.51 -14.27 -15.68
N THR A 408 10.71 -13.22 -15.50
CA THR A 408 11.10 -11.83 -15.78
C THR A 408 11.97 -11.25 -14.67
N GLY A 409 11.72 -11.63 -13.41
CA GLY A 409 12.37 -11.14 -12.21
C GLY A 409 11.51 -10.22 -11.33
N GLY A 410 10.25 -9.98 -11.71
CA GLY A 410 9.22 -9.40 -10.85
C GLY A 410 9.52 -8.03 -10.25
N PHE A 411 8.73 -7.70 -9.22
CA PHE A 411 8.82 -6.47 -8.46
C PHE A 411 10.16 -6.35 -7.74
N VAL A 412 10.87 -5.23 -7.96
CA VAL A 412 12.16 -4.93 -7.36
C VAL A 412 11.99 -3.95 -6.20
N ALA A 413 12.14 -4.47 -4.97
CA ALA A 413 11.97 -3.70 -3.74
C ALA A 413 13.22 -2.91 -3.33
N ALA A 414 14.42 -3.47 -3.55
CA ALA A 414 15.68 -2.84 -3.19
C ALA A 414 16.82 -3.26 -4.13
N ALA A 415 17.86 -2.43 -4.24
CA ALA A 415 19.06 -2.74 -5.00
C ALA A 415 20.32 -2.19 -4.33
N ALA A 416 21.42 -2.91 -4.42
CA ALA A 416 22.77 -2.48 -4.04
C ALA A 416 23.74 -2.70 -5.21
N VAL A 417 24.85 -1.94 -5.26
CA VAL A 417 25.85 -2.04 -6.33
C VAL A 417 27.26 -2.03 -5.74
N GLN A 418 28.14 -2.89 -6.25
CA GLN A 418 29.56 -2.91 -5.89
C GLN A 418 30.40 -3.37 -7.10
N GLN A 419 31.32 -2.51 -7.56
CA GLN A 419 32.34 -2.82 -8.57
C GLN A 419 31.74 -3.29 -9.92
N GLY A 420 30.66 -2.66 -10.37
CA GLY A 420 29.97 -3.05 -11.61
C GLY A 420 29.16 -4.35 -11.51
N LEU A 421 28.92 -4.88 -10.30
CA LEU A 421 27.90 -5.89 -10.04
C LEU A 421 26.73 -5.28 -9.26
N GLY A 422 25.51 -5.50 -9.75
CA GLY A 422 24.26 -5.14 -9.09
C GLY A 422 23.65 -6.33 -8.37
N TYR A 423 23.07 -6.07 -7.21
CA TYR A 423 22.45 -7.02 -6.31
C TYR A 423 21.02 -6.55 -6.07
N VAL A 424 20.03 -7.34 -6.49
CA VAL A 424 18.66 -6.88 -6.67
C VAL A 424 17.71 -7.75 -5.85
N ALA A 425 17.00 -7.15 -4.90
CA ALA A 425 15.99 -7.81 -4.09
C ALA A 425 14.65 -7.82 -4.84
N THR A 426 14.06 -9.01 -4.92
CA THR A 426 12.79 -9.30 -5.59
C THR A 426 11.87 -10.02 -4.60
N GLN A 427 10.56 -9.76 -4.66
CA GLN A 427 9.62 -10.26 -3.66
C GLN A 427 9.46 -11.79 -3.69
N THR A 428 9.39 -12.37 -4.89
CA THR A 428 9.11 -13.79 -5.14
C THR A 428 10.35 -14.65 -5.35
N GLU A 429 11.48 -14.06 -5.73
CA GLU A 429 12.69 -14.80 -6.15
C GLU A 429 13.95 -14.45 -5.34
N GLY A 430 13.81 -13.59 -4.33
CA GLY A 430 14.92 -13.21 -3.47
C GLY A 430 15.99 -12.38 -4.19
N LEU A 431 17.23 -12.86 -4.17
CA LEU A 431 18.39 -12.08 -4.61
C LEU A 431 18.81 -12.43 -6.04
N ARG A 432 18.75 -11.46 -6.95
CA ARG A 432 19.36 -11.55 -8.30
C ARG A 432 20.71 -10.83 -8.33
N VAL A 433 21.66 -11.37 -9.09
CA VAL A 433 22.98 -10.75 -9.33
C VAL A 433 23.13 -10.43 -10.82
N VAL A 434 23.43 -9.16 -11.10
CA VAL A 434 23.42 -8.55 -12.43
C VAL A 434 24.80 -7.98 -12.74
N ASN A 435 25.38 -8.32 -13.90
CA ASN A 435 26.55 -7.64 -14.42
C ASN A 435 26.13 -6.29 -15.03
N LEU A 436 26.76 -5.21 -14.56
CA LEU A 436 26.54 -3.82 -14.92
C LEU A 436 27.74 -3.19 -15.66
N GLU A 437 28.75 -3.98 -16.07
CA GLU A 437 29.88 -3.54 -16.93
C GLU A 437 29.42 -2.82 -18.22
N GLN A 438 28.20 -3.12 -18.68
CA GLN A 438 27.51 -2.40 -19.75
C GLN A 438 26.13 -1.94 -19.23
N PRO A 439 26.02 -0.74 -18.63
CA PRO A 439 24.77 -0.26 -18.02
C PRO A 439 23.56 -0.18 -18.96
N ALA A 440 23.78 -0.07 -20.28
CA ALA A 440 22.74 -0.12 -21.29
C ALA A 440 22.33 -1.55 -21.73
N ARG A 441 23.13 -2.56 -21.39
CA ARG A 441 22.88 -4.00 -21.66
C ARG A 441 23.26 -4.85 -20.43
N PRO A 442 22.62 -4.61 -19.28
CA PRO A 442 22.85 -5.36 -18.05
C PRO A 442 22.44 -6.83 -18.21
N VAL A 443 23.15 -7.76 -17.55
CA VAL A 443 22.94 -9.22 -17.72
C VAL A 443 22.83 -9.92 -16.38
N VAL A 444 21.76 -10.69 -16.16
CA VAL A 444 21.65 -11.56 -14.97
C VAL A 444 22.71 -12.66 -15.05
N VAL A 445 23.64 -12.69 -14.09
CA VAL A 445 24.75 -13.66 -14.02
C VAL A 445 24.55 -14.74 -12.96
N GLY A 446 23.58 -14.55 -12.06
CA GLY A 446 23.20 -15.54 -11.05
C GLY A 446 22.10 -15.01 -10.13
N GLY A 447 21.78 -15.78 -9.09
CA GLY A 447 20.83 -15.40 -8.06
C GLY A 447 20.66 -16.52 -7.04
N VAL A 448 19.93 -16.22 -5.96
CA VAL A 448 19.56 -17.16 -4.91
C VAL A 448 18.11 -16.90 -4.51
N ALA A 449 17.25 -17.90 -4.73
CA ALA A 449 15.89 -17.89 -4.22
C ALA A 449 15.90 -17.82 -2.69
N THR A 450 15.26 -16.80 -2.12
CA THR A 450 14.97 -16.70 -0.69
C THR A 450 13.54 -17.14 -0.43
N VAL A 451 13.27 -17.63 0.78
CA VAL A 451 11.92 -18.03 1.20
C VAL A 451 11.08 -16.84 1.69
N ALA A 452 11.47 -15.61 1.33
CA ALA A 452 11.10 -14.40 2.02
C ALA A 452 11.33 -13.14 1.19
N GLU A 453 10.50 -12.12 1.40
CA GLU A 453 10.61 -10.82 0.75
C GLU A 453 11.88 -10.10 1.23
N GLY A 454 12.58 -9.47 0.28
CA GLY A 454 13.74 -8.66 0.56
C GLY A 454 13.38 -7.24 0.98
N GLY A 455 13.72 -6.90 2.22
CA GLY A 455 13.78 -5.51 2.68
C GLY A 455 15.11 -4.85 2.27
N ALA A 456 15.70 -4.10 3.20
CA ALA A 456 17.00 -3.46 2.99
C ALA A 456 18.14 -4.47 2.73
N MET A 457 19.13 -4.04 1.93
CA MET A 457 20.27 -4.85 1.47
C MET A 457 21.55 -4.01 1.33
N ALA A 458 22.71 -4.59 1.63
CA ALA A 458 24.02 -4.02 1.29
C ALA A 458 25.05 -5.13 1.04
N VAL A 459 26.29 -4.77 0.69
CA VAL A 459 27.37 -5.72 0.39
C VAL A 459 28.59 -5.44 1.27
N VAL A 460 29.20 -6.51 1.80
CA VAL A 460 30.41 -6.49 2.65
C VAL A 460 31.47 -7.36 1.99
N GLY A 461 32.25 -6.75 1.09
CA GLY A 461 33.37 -7.41 0.40
C GLY A 461 32.89 -8.49 -0.58
N ASN A 462 32.79 -9.73 -0.11
CA ASN A 462 32.28 -10.88 -0.87
C ASN A 462 30.90 -11.37 -0.39
N ASN A 463 30.29 -10.73 0.62
CA ASN A 463 28.99 -11.13 1.17
C ASN A 463 27.93 -10.08 0.82
N ALA A 464 26.91 -10.42 0.04
CA ALA A 464 25.67 -9.64 0.01
C ALA A 464 24.86 -9.98 1.27
N LEU A 465 24.39 -8.97 2.00
CA LEU A 465 23.64 -9.10 3.24
C LEU A 465 22.25 -8.50 3.04
N MET A 466 21.24 -9.32 3.30
CA MET A 466 19.85 -9.05 2.97
C MET A 466 19.01 -9.26 4.22
N SER A 467 18.21 -8.25 4.58
CA SER A 467 17.15 -8.43 5.56
C SER A 467 15.97 -9.12 4.88
N MET A 468 15.52 -10.23 5.48
CA MET A 468 14.38 -11.00 5.02
C MET A 468 13.19 -10.76 5.95
N VAL A 469 12.07 -10.40 5.35
CA VAL A 469 10.76 -10.41 6.00
C VAL A 469 10.13 -11.75 5.67
N GLU A 470 10.14 -12.71 6.60
CA GLU A 470 9.58 -14.04 6.30
C GLU A 470 8.06 -13.96 6.04
N PRO A 471 7.55 -14.58 4.96
CA PRO A 471 6.12 -14.57 4.66
C PRO A 471 5.46 -15.46 5.70
N VAL A 472 4.57 -14.88 6.51
CA VAL A 472 4.32 -15.43 7.86
C VAL A 472 3.93 -16.91 7.83
N GLY A 473 4.73 -17.72 8.52
CA GLY A 473 4.65 -19.18 8.53
C GLY A 473 5.74 -19.92 9.34
N THR A 474 6.90 -19.31 9.61
CA THR A 474 7.95 -19.91 10.45
C THR A 474 8.55 -18.95 11.48
N LEU A 475 8.36 -19.30 12.76
CA LEU A 475 8.92 -18.61 13.93
C LEU A 475 8.42 -17.16 14.17
N THR A 476 8.89 -16.59 15.28
CA THR A 476 8.57 -15.24 15.79
C THR A 476 8.94 -14.14 14.80
N ALA A 477 8.20 -13.03 14.83
CA ALA A 477 8.47 -11.80 14.07
C ALA A 477 9.72 -11.04 14.57
N GLY A 478 10.89 -11.66 14.38
CA GLY A 478 12.21 -11.05 14.41
C GLY A 478 12.83 -11.24 13.03
N SER A 479 13.38 -10.17 12.46
CA SER A 479 13.88 -10.19 11.08
C SER A 479 15.02 -11.20 10.91
N THR A 480 14.99 -12.02 9.86
CA THR A 480 16.09 -12.93 9.54
C THR A 480 17.10 -12.24 8.63
N VAL A 481 18.39 -12.35 8.97
CA VAL A 481 19.50 -11.88 8.11
C VAL A 481 20.00 -13.05 7.28
N LEU A 482 20.06 -12.83 5.97
CA LEU A 482 20.70 -13.76 5.04
C LEU A 482 22.04 -13.19 4.57
N GLY A 483 23.10 -13.98 4.73
CA GLY A 483 24.39 -13.74 4.07
C GLY A 483 24.51 -14.60 2.82
N VAL A 484 24.71 -13.97 1.67
CA VAL A 484 24.96 -14.63 0.38
C VAL A 484 26.41 -14.38 -0.02
N ASP A 485 27.20 -15.45 -0.12
CA ASP A 485 28.54 -15.41 -0.72
C ASP A 485 28.37 -15.13 -2.23
N VAL A 486 28.94 -14.01 -2.69
CA VAL A 486 28.93 -13.51 -4.07
C VAL A 486 30.36 -13.40 -4.63
N SER A 487 31.29 -14.21 -4.11
CA SER A 487 32.70 -14.20 -4.51
C SER A 487 32.91 -14.43 -6.02
N ALA A 488 33.74 -13.57 -6.62
CA ALA A 488 33.90 -13.48 -8.07
C ALA A 488 34.31 -14.82 -8.72
N GLY A 489 33.48 -15.30 -9.67
CA GLY A 489 33.70 -16.54 -10.41
C GLY A 489 33.02 -17.78 -9.83
N ALA A 490 32.34 -17.67 -8.68
CA ALA A 490 31.43 -18.70 -8.16
C ALA A 490 29.96 -18.32 -8.44
N PRO A 491 29.04 -19.30 -8.58
CA PRO A 491 27.61 -19.02 -8.46
C PRO A 491 27.30 -18.54 -7.03
N PRO A 492 26.46 -17.51 -6.83
CA PRO A 492 26.06 -17.03 -5.51
C PRO A 492 25.51 -18.13 -4.58
N ARG A 493 25.78 -18.03 -3.27
CA ARG A 493 25.36 -19.03 -2.28
C ARG A 493 24.88 -18.41 -0.97
N ALA A 494 23.61 -18.62 -0.64
CA ALA A 494 23.12 -18.39 0.71
C ALA A 494 23.84 -19.27 1.74
N GLY A 495 24.24 -18.67 2.85
CA GLY A 495 24.39 -19.37 4.13
C GLY A 495 23.01 -19.66 4.74
N PRO A 496 22.95 -20.35 5.90
CA PRO A 496 21.70 -20.50 6.63
C PRO A 496 21.20 -19.12 7.12
N PRO A 497 19.88 -18.83 7.06
CA PRO A 497 19.30 -17.65 7.70
C PRO A 497 19.63 -17.59 9.19
N GLN A 498 19.81 -16.39 9.72
CA GLN A 498 19.89 -16.15 11.17
C GLN A 498 18.75 -15.24 11.61
N ALA A 499 17.94 -15.71 12.57
CA ALA A 499 17.03 -14.83 13.30
C ALA A 499 17.83 -13.86 14.16
N LEU A 500 17.53 -12.56 14.05
CA LEU A 500 17.94 -11.59 15.06
C LEU A 500 17.14 -11.87 16.35
N PRO A 501 17.77 -11.84 17.55
CA PRO A 501 17.15 -12.32 18.78
C PRO A 501 16.14 -11.34 19.41
N GLU A 502 16.08 -10.10 18.91
CA GLU A 502 15.16 -9.05 19.37
C GLU A 502 13.93 -8.96 18.44
N SER A 503 12.76 -8.64 18.99
CA SER A 503 11.53 -8.51 18.20
C SER A 503 11.52 -7.24 17.34
N GLY A 504 10.95 -7.35 16.14
CA GLY A 504 10.71 -6.22 15.24
C GLY A 504 11.13 -6.46 13.79
N VAL A 505 10.51 -5.68 12.89
CA VAL A 505 10.85 -5.60 11.48
C VAL A 505 12.06 -4.67 11.28
N THR A 506 13.02 -5.09 10.47
CA THR A 506 14.10 -4.24 9.94
C THR A 506 13.50 -3.30 8.89
N ARG A 507 13.72 -2.00 9.05
CA ARG A 507 13.28 -0.97 8.11
C ARG A 507 14.38 -0.54 7.15
N ASP A 508 15.61 -0.43 7.65
CA ASP A 508 16.78 0.04 6.88
C ASP A 508 18.09 -0.58 7.42
N LEU A 509 19.17 -0.52 6.65
CA LEU A 509 20.50 -0.92 7.11
C LEU A 509 21.65 -0.12 6.47
N ALA A 510 22.71 0.06 7.24
CA ALA A 510 23.95 0.72 6.81
C ALA A 510 25.19 -0.13 7.11
N VAL A 511 26.32 0.17 6.45
CA VAL A 511 27.56 -0.62 6.52
C VAL A 511 28.78 0.28 6.70
N GLU A 512 29.61 0.00 7.71
CA GLU A 512 30.90 0.65 7.89
C GLU A 512 31.95 -0.32 8.46
N GLY A 513 33.17 -0.33 7.89
CA GLY A 513 34.26 -1.24 8.32
C GLY A 513 33.97 -2.75 8.19
N GLY A 514 32.91 -3.13 7.46
CA GLY A 514 32.36 -4.50 7.39
C GLY A 514 31.50 -4.90 8.59
N ILE A 515 31.13 -3.94 9.43
CA ILE A 515 30.04 -4.04 10.40
C ILE A 515 28.76 -3.50 9.74
N VAL A 516 27.64 -4.15 10.01
CA VAL A 516 26.31 -3.76 9.55
C VAL A 516 25.48 -3.26 10.73
N TYR A 517 24.70 -2.22 10.49
CA TYR A 517 23.88 -1.51 11.46
C TYR A 517 22.45 -1.52 10.93
N TYR A 518 21.54 -2.23 11.60
CA TYR A 518 20.15 -2.41 11.20
C TYR A 518 19.24 -1.48 12.02
N ALA A 519 18.45 -0.66 11.34
CA ALA A 519 17.34 0.06 11.97
C ALA A 519 16.16 -0.90 12.11
N MET A 520 15.82 -1.25 13.35
CA MET A 520 14.70 -2.13 13.68
C MET A 520 13.66 -1.37 14.52
N GLU A 521 12.41 -1.83 14.51
CA GLU A 521 11.32 -1.21 15.28
C GLU A 521 11.62 -1.07 16.79
N SER A 522 12.51 -1.91 17.34
CA SER A 522 12.97 -1.89 18.72
C SER A 522 14.27 -1.09 18.98
N GLY A 523 15.06 -0.76 17.94
CA GLY A 523 16.33 -0.04 18.09
C GLY A 523 17.37 -0.33 16.99
N LEU A 524 18.63 -0.02 17.29
CA LEU A 524 19.77 -0.22 16.40
C LEU A 524 20.48 -1.54 16.72
N THR A 525 20.42 -2.52 15.81
CA THR A 525 21.09 -3.82 15.96
C THR A 525 22.40 -3.84 15.16
N ILE A 526 23.50 -4.24 15.78
CA ILE A 526 24.85 -4.15 15.21
C ILE A 526 25.46 -5.54 15.01
N VAL A 527 25.99 -5.82 13.82
CA VAL A 527 26.33 -7.17 13.34
C VAL A 527 27.66 -7.19 12.58
N ASP A 528 28.52 -8.19 12.79
CA ASP A 528 29.70 -8.42 11.96
C ASP A 528 29.30 -9.14 10.65
N GLY A 529 29.31 -8.40 9.54
CA GLY A 529 28.91 -8.88 8.21
C GLY A 529 30.02 -9.60 7.44
N ARG A 530 31.26 -9.61 7.94
CA ARG A 530 32.41 -10.25 7.28
C ARG A 530 32.42 -11.77 7.45
N GLN A 531 31.50 -12.31 8.23
CA GLN A 531 31.37 -13.73 8.54
C GLN A 531 30.09 -14.27 7.87
N SER A 532 30.14 -15.51 7.39
CA SER A 532 28.96 -16.23 6.88
C SER A 532 28.80 -17.55 7.66
N PRO A 533 27.69 -17.76 8.39
CA PRO A 533 26.65 -16.77 8.67
C PRO A 533 27.19 -15.60 9.53
N PRO A 534 26.49 -14.45 9.58
CA PRO A 534 26.92 -13.27 10.33
C PRO A 534 26.93 -13.48 11.86
N CYS A 535 27.26 -12.44 12.62
CA CYS A 535 27.30 -12.52 14.09
C CYS A 535 26.93 -11.20 14.77
N MET A 536 25.88 -11.19 15.60
CA MET A 536 25.47 -10.00 16.35
C MET A 536 26.54 -9.57 17.36
N LEU A 537 26.84 -8.27 17.40
CA LEU A 537 27.83 -7.64 18.26
C LEU A 537 27.21 -6.90 19.44
N SER A 538 26.11 -6.17 19.21
CA SER A 538 25.37 -5.43 20.23
C SER A 538 24.00 -4.98 19.71
N PHE A 539 23.20 -4.42 20.61
CA PHE A 539 21.91 -3.78 20.34
C PHE A 539 21.81 -2.51 21.20
N LEU A 540 21.25 -1.44 20.63
CA LEU A 540 20.98 -0.18 21.31
C LEU A 540 19.49 0.17 21.15
N PRO A 541 18.66 0.03 22.20
CA PRO A 541 17.24 0.36 22.10
C PRO A 541 17.02 1.87 21.91
N THR A 542 16.10 2.24 21.03
CA THR A 542 15.65 3.62 20.81
C THR A 542 14.36 3.92 21.57
N ALA A 543 14.09 5.19 21.84
CA ALA A 543 12.88 5.60 22.60
C ALA A 543 11.57 5.49 21.78
N ASN A 544 11.69 5.39 20.45
CA ASN A 544 10.62 5.18 19.48
C ASN A 544 11.14 4.26 18.37
N VAL A 545 10.25 3.83 17.47
CA VAL A 545 10.56 3.06 16.25
C VAL A 545 11.74 3.70 15.50
N SER A 546 12.77 2.90 15.18
CA SER A 546 13.83 3.29 14.24
C SER A 546 13.41 2.91 12.81
N THR A 547 13.65 3.81 11.87
CA THR A 547 13.11 3.74 10.51
C THR A 547 14.20 3.80 9.43
N GLY A 548 15.20 4.66 9.60
CA GLY A 548 16.36 4.78 8.70
C GLY A 548 17.69 4.80 9.46
N VAL A 549 18.81 4.49 8.80
CA VAL A 549 20.15 4.58 9.39
C VAL A 549 21.23 4.93 8.37
N ALA A 550 22.07 5.90 8.71
CA ALA A 550 23.28 6.26 7.98
C ALA A 550 24.52 6.14 8.86
N VAL A 551 25.71 5.96 8.26
CA VAL A 551 26.99 5.83 8.99
C VAL A 551 28.08 6.68 8.37
N SER A 552 28.95 7.25 9.21
CA SER A 552 30.10 8.05 8.79
C SER A 552 31.25 7.87 9.78
N GLY A 553 32.20 6.98 9.46
CA GLY A 553 33.34 6.69 10.32
C GLY A 553 32.93 6.07 11.65
N SER A 554 33.16 6.80 12.76
CA SER A 554 32.82 6.32 14.11
C SER A 554 31.42 6.73 14.59
N LEU A 555 30.53 7.14 13.70
CA LEU A 555 29.20 7.66 14.02
C LEU A 555 28.12 6.96 13.19
N ALA A 556 27.03 6.57 13.85
CA ALA A 556 25.77 6.21 13.21
C ALA A 556 24.72 7.29 13.50
N TYR A 557 23.88 7.56 12.51
CA TYR A 557 22.80 8.53 12.53
C TYR A 557 21.49 7.81 12.22
N VAL A 558 20.64 7.63 13.22
CA VAL A 558 19.43 6.81 13.15
C VAL A 558 18.20 7.71 13.07
N GLY A 559 17.39 7.53 12.04
CA GLY A 559 16.06 8.13 11.92
C GLY A 559 15.08 7.40 12.84
N THR A 560 14.29 8.15 13.58
CA THR A 560 13.26 7.62 14.48
C THR A 560 11.98 8.44 14.37
N GLY A 561 10.86 7.91 14.90
CA GLY A 561 9.63 8.67 15.16
C GLY A 561 9.77 9.86 16.13
N SER A 562 11.00 10.18 16.56
CA SER A 562 11.39 11.31 17.38
C SER A 562 12.54 12.14 16.78
N GLY A 563 12.74 12.06 15.47
CA GLY A 563 13.81 12.79 14.76
C GLY A 563 15.13 12.03 14.73
N LEU A 564 16.24 12.76 14.54
CA LEU A 564 17.56 12.18 14.29
C LEU A 564 18.32 11.86 15.59
N VAL A 565 18.85 10.65 15.69
CA VAL A 565 19.63 10.16 16.84
C VAL A 565 21.09 9.95 16.43
N ALA A 566 22.04 10.60 17.13
CA ALA A 566 23.47 10.38 16.92
C ALA A 566 24.02 9.35 17.90
N VAL A 567 24.75 8.36 17.38
CA VAL A 567 25.31 7.22 18.13
C VAL A 567 26.81 7.09 17.86
N ASP A 568 27.60 7.03 18.92
CA ASP A 568 29.02 6.65 18.88
C ASP A 568 29.11 5.14 18.66
N ILE A 569 29.71 4.75 17.52
CA ILE A 569 29.96 3.35 17.11
C ILE A 569 31.46 3.04 17.06
N SER A 570 32.31 3.85 17.73
CA SER A 570 33.76 3.60 17.81
C SER A 570 34.13 2.27 18.49
N ASP A 571 33.24 1.74 19.34
CA ASP A 571 33.19 0.34 19.74
C ASP A 571 31.81 -0.26 19.36
N PRO A 572 31.71 -1.00 18.23
CA PRO A 572 30.46 -1.64 17.78
C PRO A 572 29.88 -2.70 18.74
N ARG A 573 30.56 -3.04 19.83
CA ARG A 573 30.03 -3.91 20.91
C ARG A 573 29.45 -3.13 22.10
N ASN A 574 29.67 -1.82 22.13
CA ASN A 574 29.25 -0.93 23.21
C ASN A 574 28.84 0.44 22.64
N PRO A 575 27.86 0.48 21.70
CA PRO A 575 27.41 1.71 21.07
C PRO A 575 26.79 2.66 22.09
N ARG A 576 26.95 3.98 21.88
CA ARG A 576 26.51 4.98 22.87
C ARG A 576 25.73 6.11 22.22
N LEU A 577 24.51 6.34 22.71
CA LEU A 577 23.75 7.56 22.42
C LEU A 577 24.59 8.81 22.77
N ILE A 578 24.76 9.71 21.79
CA ILE A 578 25.42 11.01 21.94
C ILE A 578 24.37 12.10 22.17
N SER A 579 23.43 12.23 21.24
CA SER A 579 22.35 13.22 21.30
C SER A 579 21.14 12.79 20.46
N THR A 580 20.03 13.51 20.65
CA THR A 580 18.79 13.37 19.87
C THR A 580 18.34 14.76 19.44
N LEU A 581 18.16 14.96 18.15
CA LEU A 581 17.59 16.15 17.55
C LEU A 581 16.08 15.95 17.39
N SER A 582 15.34 16.33 18.43
CA SER A 582 13.88 16.18 18.53
C SER A 582 13.13 16.92 17.41
N PRO A 583 11.91 16.50 17.01
CA PRO A 583 11.33 16.91 15.73
C PRO A 583 11.03 18.40 15.63
N GLY A 584 10.58 19.04 16.73
CA GLY A 584 10.46 20.49 16.87
C GLY A 584 9.47 21.22 15.93
N GLY A 585 8.75 20.50 15.06
CA GLY A 585 8.06 21.07 13.90
C GLY A 585 8.98 21.38 12.72
N PHE A 586 10.15 20.75 12.67
CA PHE A 586 11.19 20.91 11.65
C PHE A 586 11.50 19.59 10.90
N PHE A 587 11.41 18.44 11.57
CA PHE A 587 11.58 17.12 10.96
C PHE A 587 10.24 16.41 10.79
N PRO A 588 10.07 15.57 9.74
CA PRO A 588 8.87 14.75 9.58
C PRO A 588 8.68 13.82 10.79
N PRO A 589 7.43 13.55 11.21
CA PRO A 589 7.14 12.63 12.31
C PRO A 589 7.52 11.18 11.95
N ASP A 590 7.32 10.78 10.70
CA ASP A 590 7.62 9.45 10.19
C ASP A 590 8.79 9.56 9.20
N ALA A 591 10.03 9.46 9.70
CA ALA A 591 11.24 9.66 8.89
C ALA A 591 11.64 8.38 8.13
N ASP A 592 11.08 8.16 6.95
CA ASP A 592 11.21 6.92 6.16
C ASP A 592 12.67 6.50 5.84
N ALA A 593 13.60 7.44 5.57
CA ALA A 593 15.02 7.12 5.32
C ALA A 593 16.01 8.25 5.71
N VAL A 594 17.30 7.91 5.86
CA VAL A 594 18.39 8.82 6.25
C VAL A 594 19.68 8.56 5.44
N ASP A 595 20.39 9.61 5.01
CA ASP A 595 21.77 9.53 4.48
C ASP A 595 22.61 10.68 5.05
N VAL A 596 23.95 10.56 5.00
CA VAL A 596 24.91 11.55 5.54
C VAL A 596 26.11 11.73 4.62
N SER A 597 26.35 12.98 4.20
CA SER A 597 27.53 13.38 3.42
C SER A 597 28.34 14.44 4.15
N GLY A 598 29.47 14.03 4.71
CA GLY A 598 30.37 14.90 5.48
C GLY A 598 29.71 15.51 6.71
N ASN A 599 29.34 16.79 6.62
CA ASN A 599 28.72 17.55 7.70
C ASN A 599 27.21 17.71 7.56
N LEU A 600 26.59 17.17 6.50
CA LEU A 600 25.15 17.26 6.24
C LEU A 600 24.49 15.88 6.39
N ALA A 601 23.42 15.83 7.18
CA ALA A 601 22.46 14.73 7.17
C ALA A 601 21.20 15.14 6.39
N ALA A 602 20.61 14.19 5.67
CA ALA A 602 19.31 14.34 5.02
C ALA A 602 18.35 13.27 5.55
N LEU A 603 17.10 13.68 5.82
CA LEU A 603 16.00 12.80 6.20
C LEU A 603 14.83 13.06 5.25
N ILE A 604 14.25 12.01 4.66
CA ILE A 604 12.91 12.08 4.05
C ILE A 604 11.88 11.50 5.01
N GLY A 605 10.63 11.93 4.87
CA GLY A 605 9.55 11.32 5.62
C GLY A 605 8.16 11.85 5.25
N SER A 606 7.14 11.11 5.67
CA SER A 606 5.74 11.51 5.60
C SER A 606 5.37 12.44 6.77
N SER A 607 4.54 13.44 6.46
CA SER A 607 3.76 14.18 7.46
C SER A 607 2.26 13.90 7.25
N GLY A 608 1.67 13.12 8.15
CA GLY A 608 0.24 12.78 8.11
C GLY A 608 -0.22 11.98 6.88
N GLY A 609 0.69 11.29 6.19
CA GLY A 609 0.38 10.43 5.05
C GLY A 609 0.09 11.15 3.72
N LEU A 610 0.06 12.49 3.70
CA LEU A 610 -0.33 13.29 2.51
C LEU A 610 0.75 14.22 1.97
N THR A 611 1.81 14.51 2.74
CA THR A 611 2.93 15.37 2.27
C THR A 611 4.31 14.80 2.61
N SER A 612 5.08 14.49 1.57
CA SER A 612 6.50 14.11 1.63
C SER A 612 7.39 15.33 1.89
N GLU A 613 8.09 15.34 3.03
CA GLU A 613 8.99 16.42 3.42
C GLU A 613 10.44 15.92 3.57
N LEU A 614 11.36 16.56 2.85
CA LEU A 614 12.80 16.42 3.00
C LEU A 614 13.28 17.45 4.04
N ALA A 615 14.06 17.02 5.03
CA ALA A 615 14.72 17.87 6.01
C ALA A 615 16.24 17.69 5.98
N LEU A 616 16.98 18.80 6.06
CA LEU A 616 18.45 18.82 6.12
C LEU A 616 18.93 19.26 7.52
N ALA A 617 20.01 18.64 8.01
CA ALA A 617 20.61 18.96 9.29
C ALA A 617 22.14 19.10 9.21
N ASP A 618 22.68 20.05 9.98
CA ASP A 618 24.11 20.19 10.29
C ASP A 618 24.48 19.19 11.39
N VAL A 619 25.37 18.26 11.05
CA VAL A 619 25.94 17.25 11.96
C VAL A 619 27.43 17.47 12.23
N THR A 620 27.96 18.67 11.93
CA THR A 620 29.34 19.08 12.27
C THR A 620 29.68 18.87 13.75
N ASN A 621 28.68 18.97 14.63
CA ASN A 621 28.79 18.59 16.04
C ASN A 621 27.70 17.56 16.41
N PRO A 622 28.03 16.25 16.49
CA PRO A 622 27.08 15.19 16.87
C PRO A 622 26.47 15.33 18.28
N ALA A 623 26.99 16.22 19.12
CA ALA A 623 26.43 16.54 20.45
C ALA A 623 25.53 17.79 20.47
N ASP A 624 25.43 18.53 19.35
CA ASP A 624 24.62 19.74 19.16
C ASP A 624 24.23 19.85 17.67
N MET A 625 23.55 18.83 17.17
CA MET A 625 23.05 18.76 15.79
C MET A 625 21.93 19.79 15.58
N ARG A 626 21.80 20.34 14.36
CA ARG A 626 20.87 21.45 14.09
C ARG A 626 20.15 21.29 12.75
N GLY A 627 18.84 21.55 12.72
CA GLY A 627 18.10 21.69 11.47
C GLY A 627 18.58 22.89 10.65
N LEU A 628 18.61 22.76 9.32
CA LEU A 628 19.06 23.78 8.37
C LEU A 628 17.91 24.32 7.51
N GLY A 629 17.40 23.51 6.58
CA GLY A 629 16.26 23.82 5.73
C GLY A 629 15.43 22.58 5.42
N THR A 630 14.23 22.80 4.89
CA THR A 630 13.28 21.76 4.49
C THR A 630 12.79 22.01 3.06
N LEU A 631 12.41 20.95 2.34
CA LEU A 631 11.78 21.00 1.03
C LEU A 631 10.58 20.06 1.00
N ARG A 632 9.43 20.58 0.56
CA ARG A 632 8.30 19.74 0.15
C ARG A 632 8.63 19.15 -1.21
N LEU A 633 8.60 17.83 -1.30
CA LEU A 633 8.72 17.13 -2.58
C LEU A 633 7.40 17.31 -3.37
N PRO A 634 7.36 17.00 -4.68
CA PRO A 634 6.12 17.12 -5.45
C PRO A 634 5.05 16.22 -4.85
N ALA A 635 3.80 16.71 -4.77
CA ALA A 635 2.65 15.86 -4.46
C ALA A 635 2.35 14.95 -5.67
N SER A 636 3.24 13.99 -5.93
CA SER A 636 3.00 12.86 -6.82
C SER A 636 2.24 11.84 -5.98
N TYR A 637 0.94 12.07 -5.85
CA TYR A 637 0.02 11.70 -4.76
C TYR A 637 -0.09 10.23 -4.31
N THR A 638 0.80 9.34 -4.79
CA THR A 638 0.78 7.89 -4.53
C THR A 638 2.12 7.32 -4.04
N GLY A 639 3.17 8.15 -3.92
CA GLY A 639 4.47 7.72 -3.42
C GLY A 639 4.70 8.09 -1.96
N ARG A 640 5.15 7.14 -1.13
CA ARG A 640 5.97 7.47 0.03
C ARG A 640 7.43 7.59 -0.42
N PRO A 641 8.22 8.55 0.11
CA PRO A 641 9.61 8.72 -0.29
C PRO A 641 10.45 7.62 0.39
N ARG A 642 10.78 6.55 -0.35
CA ARG A 642 11.29 5.30 0.26
C ARG A 642 12.80 5.26 0.49
N MET A 643 13.62 5.91 -0.36
CA MET A 643 15.07 6.08 -0.10
C MET A 643 15.64 7.39 -0.66
N LEU A 644 16.77 7.83 -0.12
CA LEU A 644 17.55 8.99 -0.60
C LEU A 644 19.06 8.65 -0.69
N ALA A 645 19.79 9.34 -1.56
CA ALA A 645 21.24 9.17 -1.72
C ALA A 645 21.96 10.47 -2.13
N PHE A 646 23.08 10.79 -1.48
CA PHE A 646 23.98 11.88 -1.89
C PHE A 646 24.92 11.48 -3.05
N ALA A 647 25.01 12.30 -4.10
CA ALA A 647 26.00 12.16 -5.18
C ALA A 647 26.20 13.46 -5.97
N ASP A 648 27.42 13.71 -6.47
CA ASP A 648 27.81 14.91 -7.25
C ASP A 648 27.51 16.25 -6.53
N GLY A 649 27.57 16.29 -5.20
CA GLY A 649 27.19 17.48 -4.40
C GLY A 649 25.69 17.82 -4.44
N ARG A 650 24.85 16.86 -4.83
CA ARG A 650 23.39 16.91 -4.87
C ARG A 650 22.80 15.77 -4.04
N LEU A 651 21.51 15.90 -3.70
CA LEU A 651 20.74 14.80 -3.12
C LEU A 651 19.76 14.26 -4.17
N TYR A 652 19.54 12.94 -4.15
CA TYR A 652 18.56 12.26 -5.00
C TYR A 652 17.57 11.50 -4.12
N VAL A 653 16.31 11.44 -4.55
CA VAL A 653 15.23 10.79 -3.79
C VAL A 653 14.43 9.88 -4.72
N ALA A 654 14.16 8.65 -4.26
CA ALA A 654 13.21 7.72 -4.84
C ALA A 654 11.84 7.96 -4.16
N ASP A 655 10.88 8.49 -4.94
CA ASP A 655 9.63 9.05 -4.43
C ASP A 655 8.41 8.42 -5.14
N GLY A 656 8.39 7.07 -5.21
CA GLY A 656 7.30 6.28 -5.76
C GLY A 656 6.91 6.73 -7.17
N ALA A 657 5.63 7.10 -7.37
CA ALA A 657 5.11 7.56 -8.66
C ALA A 657 5.75 8.87 -9.18
N ALA A 658 6.41 9.67 -8.33
CA ALA A 658 7.21 10.81 -8.80
C ALA A 658 8.42 10.36 -9.64
N GLY A 659 8.89 9.14 -9.42
CA GLY A 659 10.13 8.60 -9.97
C GLY A 659 11.36 9.08 -9.23
N LEU A 660 12.42 9.41 -9.97
CA LEU A 660 13.70 9.87 -9.44
C LEU A 660 13.74 11.40 -9.42
N LEU A 661 13.86 11.98 -8.22
CA LEU A 661 14.05 13.41 -8.02
C LEU A 661 15.53 13.75 -7.84
N ALA A 662 15.97 14.85 -8.42
CA ALA A 662 17.29 15.44 -8.21
C ALA A 662 17.15 16.80 -7.49
N ILE A 663 17.76 16.94 -6.33
CA ILE A 663 17.64 18.11 -5.44
C ILE A 663 18.94 18.92 -5.45
N ASP A 664 18.86 20.21 -5.75
CA ASP A 664 19.95 21.17 -5.54
C ASP A 664 19.99 21.57 -4.06
N ILE A 665 21.11 21.26 -3.43
CA ILE A 665 21.42 21.52 -2.02
C ILE A 665 22.58 22.53 -1.86
N THR A 666 22.92 23.28 -2.93
CA THR A 666 23.97 24.31 -2.91
C THR A 666 23.72 25.39 -1.85
N ASP A 667 22.46 25.58 -1.46
CA ASP A 667 22.05 26.31 -0.26
C ASP A 667 21.22 25.37 0.64
N PRO A 668 21.82 24.72 1.67
CA PRO A 668 21.11 23.80 2.55
C PRO A 668 19.99 24.42 3.41
N LEU A 669 19.90 25.76 3.46
CA LEU A 669 18.77 26.46 4.10
C LEU A 669 17.57 26.58 3.13
N HIS A 670 17.82 26.51 1.82
CA HIS A 670 16.85 26.68 0.74
C HIS A 670 16.99 25.58 -0.35
N PRO A 671 16.90 24.28 0.00
CA PRO A 671 16.93 23.19 -0.97
C PRO A 671 15.80 23.30 -2.01
N SER A 672 16.05 22.84 -3.24
CA SER A 672 15.07 22.93 -4.35
C SER A 672 15.21 21.83 -5.38
N ILE A 673 14.14 21.52 -6.12
CA ILE A 673 14.13 20.45 -7.13
C ILE A 673 14.83 20.95 -8.41
N ALA A 674 15.90 20.27 -8.81
CA ALA A 674 16.70 20.58 -10.00
C ALA A 674 16.23 19.83 -11.26
N ALA A 675 15.71 18.61 -11.10
CA ALA A 675 15.10 17.80 -12.16
C ALA A 675 14.24 16.66 -11.57
N GLN A 676 13.37 16.11 -12.40
CA GLN A 676 12.56 14.92 -12.13
C GLN A 676 12.59 14.00 -13.36
N LEU A 677 12.69 12.68 -13.15
CA LEU A 677 12.57 11.66 -14.17
C LEU A 677 11.52 10.64 -13.73
N ARG A 678 10.45 10.48 -14.51
CA ARG A 678 9.45 9.42 -14.28
C ARG A 678 10.09 8.06 -14.51
N VAL A 679 9.98 7.18 -13.51
CA VAL A 679 10.50 5.81 -13.52
C VAL A 679 9.30 4.87 -13.73
N PRO A 680 9.32 3.95 -14.70
CA PRO A 680 8.28 2.92 -14.83
C PRO A 680 8.19 2.07 -13.56
N GLY A 681 6.97 1.75 -13.12
CA GLY A 681 6.70 0.96 -11.91
C GLY A 681 6.88 1.65 -10.55
N GLY A 682 7.36 2.89 -10.53
CA GLY A 682 7.56 3.67 -9.28
C GLY A 682 8.94 3.48 -8.65
N ALA A 683 9.49 4.52 -8.05
CA ALA A 683 10.84 4.49 -7.47
C ALA A 683 10.81 4.13 -5.97
N GLU A 684 11.23 2.89 -5.68
CA GLU A 684 11.27 2.27 -4.34
C GLU A 684 12.61 2.48 -3.62
N GLY A 685 13.69 2.69 -4.37
CA GLY A 685 15.03 2.85 -3.81
C GLY A 685 16.02 3.39 -4.82
N VAL A 686 17.13 3.98 -4.35
CA VAL A 686 18.16 4.53 -5.24
C VAL A 686 19.57 4.35 -4.67
N VAL A 687 20.48 3.81 -5.48
CA VAL A 687 21.92 3.68 -5.21
C VAL A 687 22.73 4.29 -6.35
N MET A 688 23.94 4.77 -6.06
CA MET A 688 24.78 5.52 -7.01
C MET A 688 26.12 4.80 -7.22
N GLU A 689 26.55 4.61 -8.47
CA GLU A 689 27.94 4.23 -8.79
C GLU A 689 28.42 5.06 -9.99
N GLY A 690 29.38 5.95 -9.76
CA GLY A 690 29.89 6.87 -10.78
C GLY A 690 28.80 7.81 -11.32
N HIS A 691 28.60 7.80 -12.65
CA HIS A 691 27.59 8.62 -13.34
C HIS A 691 26.30 7.86 -13.66
N TYR A 692 25.95 6.85 -12.84
CA TYR A 692 24.68 6.13 -12.92
C TYR A 692 23.94 6.15 -11.58
N ALA A 693 22.63 6.36 -11.66
CA ALA A 693 21.69 6.06 -10.58
C ALA A 693 21.00 4.73 -10.90
N TYR A 694 20.99 3.82 -9.93
CA TYR A 694 20.37 2.52 -10.00
C TYR A 694 19.12 2.57 -9.12
N VAL A 695 17.96 2.57 -9.77
CA VAL A 695 16.67 2.77 -9.12
C VAL A 695 15.96 1.42 -9.02
N ALA A 696 15.60 1.02 -7.81
CA ALA A 696 14.61 -0.04 -7.61
C ALA A 696 13.26 0.51 -8.08
N GLY A 697 12.78 0.01 -9.22
CA GLY A 697 11.66 0.56 -9.98
C GLY A 697 10.34 -0.19 -9.78
N GLY A 698 10.15 -0.87 -8.64
CA GLY A 698 8.95 -1.65 -8.37
C GLY A 698 8.63 -2.66 -9.47
N SER A 699 7.41 -2.59 -10.02
CA SER A 699 6.95 -3.39 -11.17
C SER A 699 7.70 -3.13 -12.49
N GLY A 700 8.47 -2.04 -12.58
CA GLY A 700 9.35 -1.75 -13.70
C GLY A 700 10.69 -2.50 -13.67
N GLY A 701 11.05 -3.06 -12.52
CA GLY A 701 12.33 -3.72 -12.28
C GLY A 701 13.45 -2.77 -11.85
N LEU A 702 14.70 -3.21 -11.89
CA LEU A 702 15.86 -2.34 -11.73
C LEU A 702 15.96 -1.42 -12.95
N ILE A 703 15.79 -0.11 -12.75
CA ILE A 703 15.92 0.92 -13.78
C ILE A 703 17.27 1.62 -13.63
N ILE A 704 18.05 1.69 -14.71
CA ILE A 704 19.40 2.28 -14.73
C ILE A 704 19.33 3.63 -15.45
N VAL A 705 19.74 4.69 -14.76
CA VAL A 705 19.65 6.07 -15.23
C VAL A 705 21.04 6.68 -15.40
N ASP A 706 21.37 7.10 -16.62
CA ASP A 706 22.49 8.01 -16.87
C ASP A 706 22.09 9.42 -16.40
N ARG A 707 22.96 10.03 -15.60
CA ARG A 707 22.78 11.37 -14.98
C ARG A 707 23.68 12.44 -15.62
N GLY A 708 24.50 12.04 -16.59
CA GLY A 708 25.57 12.82 -17.19
C GLY A 708 26.81 12.94 -16.28
N PRO A 709 27.96 13.39 -16.82
CA PRO A 709 29.14 13.65 -16.01
C PRO A 709 28.88 14.82 -15.05
N GLY A 710 29.06 14.58 -13.75
CA GLY A 710 28.88 15.58 -12.69
C GLY A 710 29.80 16.80 -12.82
N PRO A 711 29.45 17.93 -12.17
CA PRO A 711 30.35 19.08 -12.08
C PRO A 711 31.64 18.66 -11.36
N THR A 712 32.79 18.88 -12.00
CA THR A 712 34.11 18.50 -11.44
C THR A 712 34.29 19.00 -10.02
N ALA A 713 34.65 18.09 -9.11
CA ALA A 713 34.64 18.25 -7.66
C ALA A 713 35.11 19.62 -7.15
N MET A 714 34.41 20.15 -6.15
CA MET A 714 34.81 21.40 -5.48
C MET A 714 36.13 21.19 -4.72
N VAL A 715 37.22 21.67 -5.30
CA VAL A 715 38.54 21.69 -4.65
C VAL A 715 38.50 22.69 -3.50
N THR A 716 38.93 22.25 -2.31
CA THR A 716 39.03 23.12 -1.13
C THR A 716 40.08 24.22 -1.35
N SER A 717 40.07 25.28 -0.53
CA SER A 717 41.07 26.37 -0.61
C SER A 717 42.54 25.92 -0.49
N ASN A 718 42.76 24.66 -0.08
CA ASN A 718 44.05 24.09 0.25
C ASN A 718 44.56 23.10 -0.82
N GLY A 719 43.78 22.82 -1.87
CA GLY A 719 44.18 21.94 -2.98
C GLY A 719 43.84 20.45 -2.80
N GLU A 720 43.34 20.05 -1.63
CA GLU A 720 42.76 18.72 -1.42
C GLU A 720 41.40 18.63 -2.12
N PRO A 721 41.11 17.54 -2.88
CA PRO A 721 39.77 17.27 -3.35
C PRO A 721 38.86 16.95 -2.17
N VAL A 722 37.59 17.37 -2.24
CA VAL A 722 36.55 16.69 -1.45
C VAL A 722 36.47 15.28 -2.01
N ALA A 723 36.68 14.26 -1.15
CA ALA A 723 36.44 12.89 -1.55
C ALA A 723 34.94 12.70 -1.73
N ASP A 724 34.52 12.30 -2.93
CA ASP A 724 33.29 11.52 -3.06
C ASP A 724 33.43 10.32 -2.11
N ASN A 725 32.49 10.15 -1.18
CA ASN A 725 32.50 9.02 -0.28
C ASN A 725 32.00 7.80 -1.08
N PRO A 726 32.84 6.82 -1.46
CA PRO A 726 32.31 5.60 -2.04
C PRO A 726 31.45 4.92 -0.99
N SER A 727 30.26 4.47 -1.36
CA SER A 727 29.41 3.66 -0.50
C SER A 727 30.14 2.35 -0.16
N THR A 728 30.78 2.34 1.00
CA THR A 728 31.61 1.27 1.59
C THR A 728 33.00 1.03 0.95
N SER A 729 33.95 0.69 1.82
CA SER A 729 35.25 0.03 1.55
C SER A 729 36.34 0.79 0.75
N ALA A 730 37.32 1.39 1.47
CA ALA A 730 38.78 1.18 1.28
C ALA A 730 39.68 2.20 2.06
N ALA A 731 39.85 2.08 3.40
CA ALA A 731 40.76 3.00 4.13
C ALA A 731 41.40 2.55 5.48
N VAL A 732 41.36 1.27 5.92
CA VAL A 732 41.77 0.92 7.32
C VAL A 732 42.75 -0.28 7.48
N ASP A 733 43.69 -0.46 6.56
CA ASP A 733 44.71 -1.53 6.63
C ASP A 733 45.90 -1.24 7.59
N ALA A 734 45.82 -0.18 8.41
CA ALA A 734 46.98 0.36 9.16
C ALA A 734 46.82 0.41 10.69
N ARG A 735 45.80 -0.23 11.28
CA ARG A 735 45.58 -0.24 12.75
C ARG A 735 45.20 -1.59 13.39
N LEU A 736 45.18 -2.69 12.63
CA LEU A 736 44.65 -3.98 13.10
C LEU A 736 45.58 -4.75 14.06
N ASP A 737 46.90 -4.53 13.99
CA ASP A 737 47.92 -5.29 14.74
C ASP A 737 47.85 -5.15 16.28
N ALA A 738 47.14 -4.14 16.78
CA ALA A 738 47.09 -3.84 18.23
C ALA A 738 46.20 -4.80 19.05
N TYR A 739 45.33 -5.60 18.42
CA TYR A 739 44.29 -6.36 19.13
C TYR A 739 44.58 -7.87 19.31
N GLN A 740 45.68 -8.40 18.76
CA GLN A 740 45.96 -9.86 18.77
C GLN A 740 46.82 -10.35 19.97
N ALA A 741 47.02 -9.55 21.01
CA ALA A 741 47.95 -9.84 22.11
C ALA A 741 47.28 -10.04 23.49
N GLY A 742 46.45 -11.07 23.63
CA GLY A 742 45.83 -11.46 24.91
C GLY A 742 45.58 -12.98 25.03
N PRO A 743 46.18 -13.71 25.99
CA PRO A 743 46.09 -15.17 26.04
C PRO A 743 44.76 -15.68 26.59
N ARG A 744 44.11 -16.60 25.86
CA ARG A 744 42.92 -17.33 26.33
C ARG A 744 43.30 -18.51 27.23
N THR A 745 42.92 -18.48 28.50
CA THR A 745 42.87 -19.68 29.36
C THR A 745 41.67 -19.64 30.31
N GLY A 746 40.64 -20.42 30.00
CA GLY A 746 39.49 -20.70 30.85
C GLY A 746 38.69 -21.87 30.25
N PRO A 747 38.34 -22.92 31.02
CA PRO A 747 37.81 -24.15 30.43
C PRO A 747 36.29 -24.13 30.22
N CYS A 748 35.83 -24.61 29.06
CA CYS A 748 34.43 -25.01 28.87
C CYS A 748 34.17 -26.32 29.63
N GLY A 749 33.01 -26.48 30.30
CA GLY A 749 32.85 -27.60 31.23
C GLY A 749 31.46 -27.92 31.80
N SER A 750 30.36 -27.54 31.13
CA SER A 750 28.99 -27.98 31.52
C SER A 750 28.09 -28.12 30.30
N PRO A 751 27.45 -29.29 30.05
CA PRO A 751 26.26 -29.37 29.22
C PRO A 751 25.07 -28.73 29.95
N LEU A 752 24.12 -28.15 29.20
CA LEU A 752 22.80 -27.82 29.75
C LEU A 752 22.06 -29.10 30.13
N PRO A 753 21.23 -29.10 31.19
CA PRO A 753 20.41 -30.25 31.53
C PRO A 753 19.35 -30.50 30.45
N PRO A 754 19.09 -31.76 30.04
CA PRO A 754 17.98 -32.07 29.15
C PRO A 754 16.64 -31.82 29.85
N CYS A 755 15.61 -31.46 29.07
CA CYS A 755 14.25 -31.28 29.60
C CYS A 755 13.71 -32.58 30.22
N PRO A 756 12.94 -32.51 31.31
CA PRO A 756 12.32 -33.69 31.91
C PRO A 756 11.26 -34.29 30.98
N SER A 757 11.34 -35.59 30.70
CA SER A 757 10.27 -36.30 30.00
C SER A 757 9.07 -36.53 30.94
N PRO A 758 7.82 -36.36 30.47
CA PRO A 758 6.63 -36.53 31.31
C PRO A 758 6.45 -37.98 31.78
N PRO A 759 5.83 -38.20 32.96
CA PRO A 759 5.61 -39.54 33.50
C PRO A 759 4.54 -40.32 32.71
N PRO A 760 4.63 -41.66 32.63
CA PRO A 760 3.63 -42.50 31.97
C PRO A 760 2.41 -42.72 32.86
N GLY A 761 1.43 -41.83 32.74
CA GLY A 761 0.09 -42.00 33.30
C GLY A 761 -0.87 -41.11 32.53
N THR A 762 -1.80 -41.70 31.78
CA THR A 762 -2.64 -40.97 30.83
C THR A 762 -4.12 -41.25 31.01
N LEU A 763 -4.93 -40.22 30.75
CA LEU A 763 -6.39 -40.25 30.88
C LEU A 763 -7.04 -39.79 29.57
N ALA A 764 -7.94 -40.60 29.01
CA ALA A 764 -8.81 -40.17 27.90
C ALA A 764 -9.87 -39.15 28.33
N THR A 765 -10.13 -39.03 29.64
CA THR A 765 -11.02 -38.02 30.21
C THR A 765 -10.55 -37.64 31.60
N CYS A 766 -10.44 -36.34 31.89
CA CYS A 766 -10.15 -35.82 33.22
C CYS A 766 -11.30 -34.91 33.70
N LYS A 767 -11.55 -34.90 35.01
CA LYS A 767 -12.60 -34.11 35.64
C LYS A 767 -12.00 -33.21 36.72
N VAL A 768 -12.04 -31.90 36.49
CA VAL A 768 -11.59 -30.88 37.44
C VAL A 768 -12.59 -30.82 38.60
N THR A 769 -12.09 -31.05 39.82
CA THR A 769 -12.88 -31.16 41.05
C THR A 769 -12.48 -30.17 42.14
N THR A 770 -11.40 -29.40 41.94
CA THR A 770 -10.96 -28.32 42.82
C THR A 770 -10.55 -27.09 42.01
N ALA A 771 -10.70 -25.90 42.60
CA ALA A 771 -10.24 -24.63 42.04
C ALA A 771 -8.81 -24.24 42.45
N ALA A 772 -8.13 -25.11 43.20
CA ALA A 772 -6.70 -24.96 43.50
C ALA A 772 -5.84 -25.07 42.23
N ASP A 773 -4.70 -24.39 42.21
CA ASP A 773 -3.83 -24.24 41.03
C ASP A 773 -3.08 -25.54 40.65
N ALA A 774 -2.59 -26.29 41.63
CA ALA A 774 -1.68 -27.42 41.40
C ALA A 774 -1.95 -28.66 42.29
N ASP A 775 -3.07 -28.70 43.01
CA ASP A 775 -3.49 -29.89 43.76
C ASP A 775 -4.03 -30.99 42.83
N PRO A 776 -4.03 -32.27 43.25
CA PRO A 776 -4.65 -33.35 42.49
C PRO A 776 -6.14 -33.06 42.18
N GLY A 777 -6.53 -33.24 40.92
CA GLY A 777 -7.88 -32.89 40.43
C GLY A 777 -8.08 -31.41 40.09
N SER A 778 -7.01 -30.59 40.06
CA SER A 778 -7.01 -29.24 39.50
C SER A 778 -7.05 -29.23 37.96
N LEU A 779 -7.29 -28.06 37.37
CA LEU A 779 -7.19 -27.87 35.92
C LEU A 779 -5.77 -28.14 35.41
N ARG A 780 -4.74 -27.70 36.14
CA ARG A 780 -3.33 -27.93 35.78
C ARG A 780 -2.95 -29.40 35.84
N ASP A 781 -3.39 -30.11 36.88
CA ASP A 781 -3.21 -31.56 37.02
C ASP A 781 -3.89 -32.32 35.86
N CYS A 782 -5.14 -31.95 35.53
CA CYS A 782 -5.82 -32.52 34.36
C CYS A 782 -5.07 -32.25 33.03
N LEU A 783 -4.61 -31.03 32.78
CA LEU A 783 -3.85 -30.70 31.55
C LEU A 783 -2.51 -31.45 31.46
N GLN A 784 -1.90 -31.83 32.60
CA GLN A 784 -0.68 -32.64 32.62
C GLN A 784 -0.96 -34.15 32.38
N GLN A 785 -2.11 -34.67 32.83
CA GLN A 785 -2.49 -36.09 32.72
C GLN A 785 -3.31 -36.46 31.47
N ILE A 786 -3.97 -35.50 30.80
CA ILE A 786 -4.89 -35.78 29.69
C ILE A 786 -4.15 -36.27 28.42
N ASP A 787 -4.59 -37.38 27.84
CA ASP A 787 -3.99 -37.95 26.62
C ASP A 787 -4.35 -37.15 25.35
N THR A 788 -3.58 -37.28 24.27
CA THR A 788 -3.91 -36.69 22.96
C THR A 788 -5.30 -37.14 22.50
N GLY A 789 -6.18 -36.20 22.14
CA GLY A 789 -7.59 -36.49 21.84
C GLY A 789 -8.52 -36.61 23.07
N GLY A 790 -8.00 -36.37 24.28
CA GLY A 790 -8.76 -36.50 25.53
C GLY A 790 -9.59 -35.26 25.90
N THR A 791 -10.60 -35.47 26.75
CA THR A 791 -11.52 -34.42 27.21
C THR A 791 -11.28 -34.03 28.67
N VAL A 792 -11.07 -32.75 28.95
CA VAL A 792 -11.11 -32.16 30.30
C VAL A 792 -12.50 -31.54 30.52
N THR A 793 -13.14 -31.89 31.63
CA THR A 793 -14.47 -31.40 32.04
C THR A 793 -14.42 -30.88 33.48
N PHE A 794 -15.40 -30.09 33.90
CA PHE A 794 -15.49 -29.54 35.26
C PHE A 794 -16.64 -30.16 36.04
N ASP A 795 -16.50 -30.32 37.36
CA ASP A 795 -17.56 -30.84 38.22
C ASP A 795 -18.60 -29.75 38.56
N PRO A 796 -19.89 -29.86 38.15
CA PRO A 796 -20.91 -28.88 38.51
C PRO A 796 -21.19 -28.79 40.03
N ALA A 797 -20.71 -29.76 40.82
CA ALA A 797 -20.72 -29.68 42.28
C ALA A 797 -19.60 -28.79 42.86
N ALA A 798 -18.49 -28.60 42.13
CA ALA A 798 -17.38 -27.73 42.50
C ALA A 798 -17.39 -26.39 41.75
N PHE A 799 -18.00 -26.34 40.56
CA PHE A 799 -18.12 -25.18 39.67
C PHE A 799 -19.60 -24.98 39.25
N PRO A 800 -20.50 -24.55 40.15
CA PRO A 800 -21.93 -24.47 39.85
C PRO A 800 -22.25 -23.41 38.78
N PRO A 801 -23.01 -23.72 37.71
CA PRO A 801 -23.34 -22.76 36.65
C PRO A 801 -24.04 -21.47 37.13
N GLY A 802 -24.78 -21.53 38.24
CA GLY A 802 -25.46 -20.38 38.84
C GLY A 802 -24.63 -19.62 39.89
N ALA A 803 -23.41 -20.06 40.17
CA ALA A 803 -22.47 -19.44 41.12
C ALA A 803 -21.03 -19.80 40.72
N PRO A 804 -20.45 -19.10 39.72
CA PRO A 804 -19.13 -19.43 39.19
C PRO A 804 -18.02 -19.41 40.25
N VAL A 805 -17.01 -20.25 40.06
CA VAL A 805 -15.89 -20.43 40.98
C VAL A 805 -14.57 -20.11 40.26
N THR A 806 -13.75 -19.30 40.92
CA THR A 806 -12.49 -18.76 40.37
C THR A 806 -11.31 -19.68 40.66
N ILE A 807 -10.58 -20.01 39.60
CA ILE A 807 -9.24 -20.59 39.64
C ILE A 807 -8.23 -19.44 39.53
N GLN A 808 -7.31 -19.32 40.49
CA GLN A 808 -6.20 -18.36 40.43
C GLN A 808 -4.89 -19.10 40.16
N PRO A 809 -4.42 -19.17 38.89
CA PRO A 809 -3.16 -19.81 38.56
C PRO A 809 -1.95 -18.92 38.95
N HIS A 810 -0.92 -19.50 39.58
CA HIS A 810 0.32 -18.78 39.92
C HIS A 810 1.36 -18.78 38.78
N GLN A 811 1.09 -19.49 37.69
CA GLN A 811 1.87 -19.56 36.44
C GLN A 811 0.90 -19.73 35.26
N PRO A 812 1.25 -19.36 34.01
CA PRO A 812 0.41 -19.63 32.84
C PRO A 812 -0.09 -21.09 32.75
N LEU A 813 -1.28 -21.28 32.17
CA LEU A 813 -1.81 -22.60 31.82
C LEU A 813 -1.48 -22.89 30.36
N SER A 814 -1.20 -24.16 30.02
CA SER A 814 -0.73 -24.53 28.69
C SER A 814 -1.32 -25.83 28.17
N ILE A 815 -1.61 -25.88 26.87
CA ILE A 815 -1.99 -27.10 26.13
C ILE A 815 -0.87 -27.45 25.14
N TYR A 816 -0.23 -28.60 25.37
CA TYR A 816 0.94 -29.11 24.62
C TYR A 816 0.69 -30.43 23.88
N ARG A 817 -0.54 -30.95 23.90
CA ARG A 817 -0.94 -32.18 23.21
C ARG A 817 -2.05 -31.84 22.23
N ASP A 818 -2.08 -32.51 21.08
CA ASP A 818 -3.09 -32.24 20.06
C ASP A 818 -4.48 -32.77 20.46
N ASN A 819 -5.52 -32.20 19.85
CA ASN A 819 -6.92 -32.64 19.92
C ASN A 819 -7.53 -32.65 21.34
N ILE A 820 -7.02 -31.84 22.27
CA ILE A 820 -7.58 -31.73 23.62
C ILE A 820 -8.88 -30.91 23.59
N THR A 821 -9.94 -31.46 24.18
CA THR A 821 -11.21 -30.76 24.38
C THR A 821 -11.31 -30.30 25.84
N LEU A 822 -11.35 -29.01 26.09
CA LEU A 822 -11.54 -28.39 27.40
C LEU A 822 -12.95 -27.78 27.46
N ASP A 823 -13.90 -28.52 28.06
CA ASP A 823 -15.32 -28.18 28.09
C ASP A 823 -15.80 -27.78 29.50
N ALA A 824 -16.07 -26.48 29.66
CA ALA A 824 -16.70 -25.87 30.81
C ALA A 824 -18.16 -25.43 30.53
N THR A 825 -18.75 -25.74 29.37
CA THR A 825 -20.06 -25.20 28.96
C THR A 825 -21.24 -25.60 29.87
N GLY A 826 -21.06 -26.64 30.70
CA GLY A 826 -21.98 -27.06 31.75
C GLY A 826 -21.58 -26.67 33.18
N ALA A 827 -20.64 -25.75 33.36
CA ALA A 827 -20.05 -25.35 34.65
C ALA A 827 -19.87 -23.83 34.76
N GLY A 828 -19.71 -23.31 35.98
CA GLY A 828 -19.37 -21.92 36.24
C GLY A 828 -17.87 -21.79 36.56
N VAL A 829 -17.04 -21.53 35.54
CA VAL A 829 -15.57 -21.53 35.66
C VAL A 829 -15.00 -20.16 35.29
N VAL A 830 -14.36 -19.51 36.26
CA VAL A 830 -13.57 -18.29 36.03
C VAL A 830 -12.09 -18.63 36.21
N ILE A 831 -11.22 -18.15 35.32
CA ILE A 831 -9.76 -18.20 35.46
C ILE A 831 -9.28 -16.75 35.57
N ASP A 832 -8.68 -16.39 36.71
CA ASP A 832 -8.30 -15.01 37.04
C ASP A 832 -6.78 -14.88 37.18
N GLY A 833 -6.17 -14.12 36.27
CA GLY A 833 -4.72 -13.93 36.15
C GLY A 833 -4.08 -12.92 37.09
N SER A 834 -4.85 -12.28 37.99
CA SER A 834 -4.37 -11.17 38.84
C SER A 834 -3.25 -11.54 39.82
N ALA A 835 -2.95 -12.83 39.99
CA ALA A 835 -1.83 -13.33 40.79
C ALA A 835 -0.47 -13.34 40.05
N LEU A 836 -0.46 -13.09 38.72
CA LEU A 836 0.75 -13.12 37.89
C LEU A 836 1.48 -11.76 37.86
N ALA A 837 2.80 -11.80 37.71
CA ALA A 837 3.63 -10.60 37.63
C ALA A 837 3.77 -10.09 36.18
N GLY A 838 3.50 -8.80 35.96
CA GLY A 838 3.69 -8.15 34.66
C GLY A 838 5.16 -7.82 34.38
N GLY A 839 5.77 -8.54 33.44
CA GLY A 839 6.97 -8.09 32.70
C GLY A 839 6.60 -7.37 31.41
N ASN A 840 7.60 -6.90 30.65
CA ASN A 840 7.36 -6.41 29.28
C ASN A 840 6.77 -7.54 28.43
N GLY A 841 5.61 -7.31 27.80
CA GLY A 841 4.84 -8.33 27.09
C GLY A 841 3.82 -9.11 27.95
N GLY A 842 3.80 -8.91 29.27
CA GLY A 842 2.80 -9.52 30.15
C GLY A 842 3.03 -11.02 30.42
N SER A 843 1.94 -11.73 30.71
CA SER A 843 1.89 -13.19 30.84
C SER A 843 0.50 -13.66 30.45
N ASP A 844 0.41 -14.46 29.39
CA ASP A 844 -0.85 -14.97 28.86
C ASP A 844 -1.49 -16.01 29.79
N GLY A 845 -2.83 -16.14 29.72
CA GLY A 845 -3.59 -17.03 30.59
C GLY A 845 -3.57 -18.50 30.17
N LEU A 846 -4.10 -18.79 28.98
CA LEU A 846 -4.09 -20.13 28.39
C LEU A 846 -3.33 -20.13 27.07
N VAL A 847 -2.17 -20.79 27.05
CA VAL A 847 -1.28 -20.89 25.88
C VAL A 847 -1.50 -22.22 25.16
N ILE A 848 -1.86 -22.18 23.87
CA ILE A 848 -2.23 -23.35 23.08
C ILE A 848 -1.23 -23.50 21.92
N ASN A 849 -0.23 -24.36 22.12
CA ASN A 849 0.89 -24.58 21.18
C ASN A 849 0.78 -25.98 20.51
N SER A 850 -0.44 -26.44 20.27
CA SER A 850 -0.76 -27.76 19.71
C SER A 850 -2.04 -27.66 18.87
N ASN A 851 -2.27 -28.64 18.00
CA ASN A 851 -3.27 -28.56 16.94
C ASN A 851 -4.61 -29.25 17.30
N GLY A 852 -5.69 -28.88 16.62
CA GLY A 852 -6.98 -29.58 16.68
C GLY A 852 -7.75 -29.41 17.99
N ASN A 853 -7.34 -28.49 18.86
CA ASN A 853 -7.89 -28.34 20.20
C ASN A 853 -9.31 -27.75 20.19
N THR A 854 -10.05 -27.89 21.27
CA THR A 854 -11.32 -27.19 21.49
C THR A 854 -11.38 -26.64 22.90
N VAL A 855 -11.67 -25.35 23.06
CA VAL A 855 -11.79 -24.69 24.37
C VAL A 855 -13.14 -23.99 24.45
N SER A 856 -13.95 -24.33 25.46
CA SER A 856 -15.32 -23.79 25.54
C SER A 856 -15.87 -23.56 26.95
N GLY A 857 -16.63 -22.48 27.10
CA GLY A 857 -17.38 -22.14 28.32
C GLY A 857 -16.56 -21.54 29.46
N LEU A 858 -15.32 -21.09 29.21
CA LEU A 858 -14.48 -20.45 30.22
C LEU A 858 -14.73 -18.93 30.29
N GLU A 859 -14.67 -18.36 31.49
CA GLU A 859 -14.44 -16.92 31.70
C GLU A 859 -12.97 -16.70 32.06
N VAL A 860 -12.24 -15.89 31.29
CA VAL A 860 -10.77 -15.72 31.39
C VAL A 860 -10.43 -14.23 31.48
N ILE A 861 -9.96 -13.82 32.65
CA ILE A 861 -9.91 -12.41 33.05
C ILE A 861 -8.62 -12.02 33.79
N HIS A 862 -8.31 -10.72 33.78
CA HIS A 862 -7.24 -10.10 34.58
C HIS A 862 -5.81 -10.64 34.35
N PHE A 863 -5.53 -11.29 33.21
CA PHE A 863 -4.17 -11.69 32.86
C PHE A 863 -3.31 -10.48 32.46
N PRO A 864 -2.03 -10.39 32.86
CA PRO A 864 -1.16 -9.29 32.43
C PRO A 864 -0.84 -9.28 30.93
N GLY A 865 -0.94 -10.44 30.26
CA GLY A 865 -0.84 -10.59 28.81
C GLY A 865 -2.22 -10.71 28.16
N SER A 866 -2.38 -11.67 27.25
CA SER A 866 -3.65 -12.02 26.62
C SER A 866 -4.43 -13.06 27.42
N GLY A 867 -5.75 -13.10 27.29
CA GLY A 867 -6.59 -14.13 27.93
C GLY A 867 -6.25 -15.55 27.42
N ILE A 868 -6.34 -15.74 26.11
CA ILE A 868 -5.88 -16.95 25.40
C ILE A 868 -4.85 -16.55 24.34
N ALA A 869 -3.75 -17.31 24.25
CA ALA A 869 -2.76 -17.20 23.18
C ALA A 869 -2.70 -18.51 22.39
N LEU A 870 -2.88 -18.42 21.07
CA LEU A 870 -2.99 -19.54 20.15
C LEU A 870 -1.85 -19.51 19.12
N GLY A 871 -1.03 -20.57 19.15
CA GLY A 871 0.06 -20.81 18.19
C GLY A 871 -0.04 -22.16 17.47
N GLY A 872 -1.13 -22.91 17.66
CA GLY A 872 -1.41 -24.18 16.98
C GLY A 872 -2.71 -24.13 16.18
N SER A 873 -2.74 -24.84 15.06
CA SER A 873 -3.79 -24.80 14.03
C SER A 873 -5.00 -25.68 14.33
N HIS A 874 -6.08 -25.53 13.54
CA HIS A 874 -7.31 -26.32 13.57
C HIS A 874 -8.06 -26.27 14.92
N THR A 875 -7.81 -25.23 15.72
CA THR A 875 -8.36 -25.08 17.07
C THR A 875 -9.70 -24.36 17.06
N THR A 876 -10.65 -24.82 17.87
CA THR A 876 -11.96 -24.19 18.09
C THR A 876 -12.03 -23.49 19.45
N ILE A 877 -12.09 -22.15 19.44
CA ILE A 877 -12.34 -21.32 20.63
C ILE A 877 -13.82 -20.92 20.61
N ALA A 878 -14.64 -21.52 21.48
CA ALA A 878 -16.10 -21.37 21.40
C ALA A 878 -16.80 -21.00 22.73
N ARG A 879 -17.68 -19.99 22.71
CA ARG A 879 -18.54 -19.60 23.86
C ARG A 879 -17.78 -19.27 25.15
N ASN A 880 -16.57 -18.70 25.04
CA ASN A 880 -15.80 -18.21 26.18
C ASN A 880 -16.09 -16.71 26.41
N VAL A 881 -15.72 -16.20 27.59
CA VAL A 881 -15.74 -14.77 27.96
C VAL A 881 -14.29 -14.33 28.18
N LEU A 882 -13.74 -13.47 27.31
CA LEU A 882 -12.32 -13.12 27.26
C LEU A 882 -12.15 -11.60 27.43
N SER A 883 -12.01 -11.15 28.68
CA SER A 883 -12.29 -9.75 29.06
C SER A 883 -11.38 -9.28 30.20
N GLY A 884 -11.05 -7.98 30.26
CA GLY A 884 -10.25 -7.42 31.36
C GLY A 884 -8.77 -7.87 31.40
N ASN A 885 -8.23 -8.43 30.31
CA ASN A 885 -6.82 -8.83 30.20
C ASN A 885 -5.94 -7.66 29.72
N GLY A 886 -4.63 -7.72 29.94
CA GLY A 886 -3.71 -6.60 29.72
C GLY A 886 -3.40 -6.29 28.25
N ILE A 887 -3.47 -7.29 27.37
CA ILE A 887 -3.26 -7.14 25.92
C ILE A 887 -4.57 -7.49 25.20
N ALA A 888 -4.70 -8.71 24.65
CA ALA A 888 -5.87 -9.13 23.89
C ALA A 888 -6.78 -10.07 24.69
N GLY A 889 -8.07 -10.16 24.31
CA GLY A 889 -8.91 -11.26 24.78
C GLY A 889 -8.43 -12.60 24.21
N LEU A 890 -8.17 -12.62 22.91
CA LEU A 890 -7.59 -13.74 22.17
C LEU A 890 -6.47 -13.24 21.24
N SER A 891 -5.31 -13.89 21.27
CA SER A 891 -4.18 -13.62 20.38
C SER A 891 -3.87 -14.85 19.52
N LEU A 892 -3.76 -14.68 18.20
CA LEU A 892 -3.35 -15.71 17.24
C LEU A 892 -1.99 -15.32 16.67
N CYS A 893 -0.90 -15.85 17.23
CA CYS A 893 0.43 -15.25 17.06
C CYS A 893 1.56 -16.29 16.96
N CYS A 894 2.78 -15.79 16.70
CA CYS A 894 4.06 -16.51 16.76
C CYS A 894 4.29 -17.72 15.82
N ALA A 895 3.28 -18.19 15.09
CA ALA A 895 3.40 -19.32 14.15
C ALA A 895 2.57 -19.20 12.87
N GLY A 896 1.74 -18.16 12.70
CA GLY A 896 0.75 -18.07 11.60
C GLY A 896 -0.24 -19.25 11.63
N PRO A 897 -1.02 -19.44 12.73
CA PRO A 897 -1.92 -20.58 12.87
C PRO A 897 -3.00 -20.61 11.78
N THR A 898 -3.60 -21.77 11.55
CA THR A 898 -4.42 -22.04 10.36
C THR A 898 -5.65 -22.91 10.59
N ASP A 899 -6.71 -22.62 9.84
CA ASP A 899 -8.00 -23.36 9.87
C ASP A 899 -8.74 -23.32 11.23
N ASP A 900 -8.45 -22.31 12.06
CA ASP A 900 -9.05 -22.12 13.38
C ASP A 900 -10.46 -21.52 13.34
N ARG A 901 -11.25 -21.78 14.38
CA ARG A 901 -12.66 -21.36 14.48
C ARG A 901 -12.93 -20.64 15.81
N ILE A 902 -13.34 -19.38 15.72
CA ILE A 902 -13.60 -18.51 16.87
C ILE A 902 -15.09 -18.17 16.84
N VAL A 903 -15.90 -18.84 17.68
CA VAL A 903 -17.36 -18.85 17.53
C VAL A 903 -18.15 -18.65 18.84
N GLY A 904 -19.15 -17.79 18.85
CA GLY A 904 -20.07 -17.64 19.98
C GLY A 904 -19.47 -16.97 21.23
N ASN A 905 -18.24 -16.44 21.16
CA ASN A 905 -17.52 -15.87 22.30
C ASN A 905 -18.01 -14.46 22.66
N ARG A 906 -17.74 -14.04 23.89
CA ARG A 906 -17.81 -12.65 24.35
C ARG A 906 -16.39 -12.15 24.62
N ILE A 907 -16.02 -11.02 24.06
CA ILE A 907 -14.64 -10.53 24.13
C ILE A 907 -14.68 -9.04 24.44
N GLY A 908 -13.97 -8.62 25.50
CA GLY A 908 -14.00 -7.24 26.02
C GLY A 908 -15.31 -6.83 26.71
N THR A 909 -16.26 -7.76 26.93
CA THR A 909 -17.56 -7.49 27.54
C THR A 909 -17.79 -8.33 28.80
N ASP A 910 -18.75 -7.91 29.65
CA ASP A 910 -19.20 -8.76 30.76
C ASP A 910 -19.84 -10.08 30.26
N ALA A 911 -19.98 -11.08 31.13
CA ALA A 911 -20.54 -12.38 30.76
C ALA A 911 -21.98 -12.32 30.16
N THR A 912 -22.68 -11.18 30.27
CA THR A 912 -23.97 -10.95 29.62
C THR A 912 -23.85 -10.38 28.21
N GLY A 913 -22.71 -9.75 27.88
CA GLY A 913 -22.49 -9.02 26.64
C GLY A 913 -23.22 -7.67 26.59
N SER A 914 -23.58 -7.08 27.73
CA SER A 914 -24.35 -5.82 27.80
C SER A 914 -23.55 -4.60 28.27
N LYS A 915 -22.31 -4.81 28.73
CA LYS A 915 -21.39 -3.77 29.22
C LYS A 915 -19.96 -4.10 28.79
N ALA A 916 -19.16 -3.06 28.58
CA ALA A 916 -17.72 -3.18 28.40
C ALA A 916 -17.04 -3.68 29.70
N LEU A 917 -16.04 -4.52 29.50
CA LEU A 917 -15.04 -5.03 30.43
C LEU A 917 -13.76 -5.27 29.60
N GLY A 918 -13.28 -4.19 28.96
CA GLY A 918 -12.28 -4.26 27.89
C GLY A 918 -10.98 -4.93 28.27
N ASN A 919 -10.36 -5.59 27.30
CA ASN A 919 -8.93 -5.90 27.35
C ASN A 919 -8.13 -4.63 27.03
N GLY A 920 -6.89 -4.53 27.51
CA GLY A 920 -6.08 -3.31 27.47
C GLY A 920 -5.62 -2.90 26.08
N HIS A 921 -5.65 -3.81 25.11
CA HIS A 921 -5.41 -3.57 23.69
C HIS A 921 -6.63 -4.06 22.88
N SER A 922 -6.47 -5.11 22.06
CA SER A 922 -7.48 -5.53 21.08
C SER A 922 -8.51 -6.51 21.65
N GLY A 923 -9.65 -6.67 20.97
CA GLY A 923 -10.55 -7.80 21.22
C GLY A 923 -9.90 -9.12 20.80
N ILE A 924 -9.71 -9.27 19.49
CA ILE A 924 -8.87 -10.32 18.90
C ILE A 924 -7.68 -9.65 18.20
N SER A 925 -6.47 -10.16 18.42
CA SER A 925 -5.26 -9.79 17.66
C SER A 925 -4.75 -10.99 16.85
N VAL A 926 -4.31 -10.76 15.61
CA VAL A 926 -3.83 -11.79 14.69
C VAL A 926 -2.51 -11.38 14.05
N GLY A 927 -1.54 -12.30 14.03
CA GLY A 927 -0.28 -12.18 13.28
C GLY A 927 -0.08 -13.32 12.28
N GLY A 928 -0.46 -13.09 11.03
CA GLY A 928 -0.17 -13.95 9.88
C GLY A 928 -0.96 -15.25 9.78
N ALA A 929 -2.08 -15.35 10.49
CA ALA A 929 -2.94 -16.54 10.49
C ALA A 929 -3.75 -16.65 9.18
N LYS A 930 -4.11 -17.87 8.76
CA LYS A 930 -4.78 -18.09 7.44
C LYS A 930 -5.96 -19.06 7.54
N ARG A 931 -7.01 -18.84 6.73
CA ARG A 931 -8.27 -19.62 6.73
C ARG A 931 -9.00 -19.64 8.09
N ILE A 932 -8.91 -18.55 8.84
CA ILE A 932 -9.55 -18.40 10.16
C ILE A 932 -11.04 -18.09 9.96
N THR A 933 -11.92 -18.73 10.75
CA THR A 933 -13.34 -18.35 10.81
C THR A 933 -13.62 -17.58 12.09
N ILE A 934 -13.85 -16.27 11.99
CA ILE A 934 -14.39 -15.45 13.09
C ILE A 934 -15.91 -15.36 12.90
N GLY A 935 -16.64 -16.13 13.71
CA GLY A 935 -18.09 -16.24 13.62
C GLY A 935 -18.55 -17.45 12.80
N GLY A 936 -19.70 -17.34 12.14
CA GLY A 936 -20.25 -18.42 11.33
C GLY A 936 -21.67 -18.18 10.84
N PRO A 937 -22.23 -19.07 10.01
CA PRO A 937 -23.54 -18.88 9.39
C PRO A 937 -24.71 -19.12 10.36
N ALA A 938 -24.47 -19.70 11.54
CA ALA A 938 -25.48 -19.88 12.57
C ALA A 938 -25.45 -18.75 13.60
N LEU A 939 -26.62 -18.31 14.09
CA LEU A 939 -26.72 -17.30 15.15
C LEU A 939 -26.04 -17.71 16.48
N ALA A 940 -25.75 -18.99 16.67
CA ALA A 940 -24.99 -19.52 17.82
C ALA A 940 -23.47 -19.40 17.66
N ASP A 941 -22.99 -19.08 16.46
CA ASP A 941 -21.56 -18.88 16.14
C ASP A 941 -21.14 -17.41 16.24
N ARG A 942 -22.09 -16.47 16.33
CA ARG A 942 -21.85 -15.02 16.48
C ARG A 942 -20.99 -14.71 17.70
N ASN A 943 -19.83 -14.10 17.50
CA ASN A 943 -19.10 -13.45 18.60
C ASN A 943 -19.68 -12.07 18.90
N VAL A 944 -19.50 -11.62 20.15
CA VAL A 944 -19.69 -10.22 20.58
C VAL A 944 -18.33 -9.70 21.02
N ILE A 945 -17.76 -8.76 20.27
CA ILE A 945 -16.39 -8.25 20.42
C ILE A 945 -16.51 -6.74 20.55
N SER A 946 -16.42 -6.21 21.77
CA SER A 946 -16.72 -4.79 22.04
C SER A 946 -16.14 -4.33 23.37
N GLY A 947 -15.86 -3.03 23.49
CA GLY A 947 -15.45 -2.37 24.73
C GLY A 947 -13.95 -2.45 25.04
N ASN A 948 -13.10 -2.83 24.07
CA ASN A 948 -11.66 -2.99 24.26
C ASN A 948 -10.88 -1.66 24.22
N GLY A 949 -9.58 -1.69 24.51
CA GLY A 949 -8.73 -0.51 24.70
C GLY A 949 -8.15 0.10 23.42
N GLN A 950 -8.05 -0.71 22.35
CA GLN A 950 -7.72 -0.33 20.98
C GLN A 950 -8.76 -0.95 20.03
N ASP A 951 -8.33 -1.56 18.92
CA ASP A 951 -9.22 -2.08 17.88
C ASP A 951 -9.93 -3.37 18.30
N GLU A 952 -11.19 -3.55 17.89
CA GLU A 952 -11.94 -4.75 18.26
C GLU A 952 -11.42 -6.00 17.54
N LEU A 953 -11.05 -5.86 16.26
CA LEU A 953 -10.28 -6.83 15.48
C LEU A 953 -9.02 -6.16 14.91
N ASP A 954 -7.87 -6.61 15.40
CA ASP A 954 -6.53 -6.20 14.99
C ASP A 954 -5.90 -7.33 14.15
N LEU A 955 -5.85 -7.15 12.82
CA LEU A 955 -5.63 -8.21 11.86
C LEU A 955 -4.38 -7.93 11.00
N LYS A 956 -3.22 -8.40 11.45
CA LYS A 956 -1.95 -8.29 10.71
C LYS A 956 -1.73 -9.54 9.85
N GLY A 957 -1.56 -9.37 8.54
CA GLY A 957 -1.22 -10.45 7.60
C GLY A 957 -2.25 -11.60 7.51
N LEU A 958 -3.52 -11.35 7.87
CA LEU A 958 -4.60 -12.34 7.81
C LEU A 958 -4.94 -12.66 6.34
N SER A 959 -4.93 -13.94 5.94
CA SER A 959 -5.36 -14.32 4.57
C SER A 959 -6.42 -15.41 4.52
N ASP A 960 -7.16 -15.46 3.41
CA ASP A 960 -8.11 -16.54 3.07
C ASP A 960 -9.22 -16.77 4.14
N SER A 961 -9.48 -15.77 4.98
CA SER A 961 -10.27 -15.91 6.22
C SER A 961 -11.67 -15.30 6.12
N VAL A 962 -12.58 -15.73 6.99
CA VAL A 962 -14.00 -15.31 6.98
C VAL A 962 -14.39 -14.70 8.32
N ILE A 963 -14.92 -13.47 8.27
CA ILE A 963 -15.47 -12.74 9.41
C ILE A 963 -16.97 -12.59 9.15
N GLU A 964 -17.82 -13.42 9.77
CA GLU A 964 -19.25 -13.43 9.47
C GLU A 964 -20.22 -13.45 10.67
N ASN A 965 -21.31 -12.69 10.55
CA ASN A 965 -22.43 -12.59 11.49
C ASN A 965 -22.07 -12.10 12.92
N ASN A 966 -20.89 -11.51 13.12
CA ASN A 966 -20.44 -10.99 14.42
C ASN A 966 -21.10 -9.66 14.78
N TYR A 967 -21.12 -9.37 16.09
CA TYR A 967 -21.41 -8.04 16.63
C TYR A 967 -20.11 -7.43 17.16
N ILE A 968 -19.69 -6.32 16.55
CA ILE A 968 -18.38 -5.69 16.73
C ILE A 968 -18.60 -4.23 17.17
N GLY A 969 -18.00 -3.84 18.30
CA GLY A 969 -18.19 -2.53 18.93
C GLY A 969 -19.59 -2.28 19.52
N THR A 970 -20.43 -3.30 19.63
CA THR A 970 -21.86 -3.18 20.01
C THR A 970 -22.29 -4.27 20.99
N ASP A 971 -23.39 -4.02 21.70
CA ASP A 971 -23.92 -4.97 22.68
C ASP A 971 -24.51 -6.25 22.07
N VAL A 972 -24.80 -7.24 22.92
CA VAL A 972 -25.34 -8.56 22.51
C VAL A 972 -26.65 -8.49 21.70
N ALA A 973 -27.35 -7.35 21.70
CA ALA A 973 -28.53 -7.10 20.89
C ALA A 973 -28.23 -6.36 19.57
N GLY A 974 -26.99 -5.92 19.35
CA GLY A 974 -26.57 -5.11 18.22
C GLY A 974 -27.20 -3.70 18.23
N SER A 975 -27.59 -3.23 19.42
CA SER A 975 -28.55 -2.13 19.59
C SER A 975 -27.93 -0.81 20.07
N ARG A 976 -26.67 -0.87 20.53
CA ARG A 976 -25.97 0.24 21.19
C ARG A 976 -24.47 -0.07 21.26
N ALA A 977 -23.63 0.90 20.92
CA ALA A 977 -22.18 0.79 21.11
C ALA A 977 -21.82 0.67 22.61
N LEU A 978 -20.83 -0.18 22.95
CA LEU A 978 -20.30 -0.25 24.32
C LEU A 978 -18.97 0.49 24.49
N ASP A 979 -18.32 0.81 23.37
CA ASP A 979 -16.95 1.30 23.31
C ASP A 979 -16.84 2.73 23.86
N ALA A 980 -15.67 3.07 24.40
CA ALA A 980 -15.39 4.43 24.86
C ALA A 980 -15.15 5.37 23.67
N ALA A 981 -15.37 6.68 23.86
CA ALA A 981 -15.36 7.69 22.81
C ALA A 981 -13.95 8.10 22.32
N ASN A 982 -13.12 7.14 21.92
CA ASN A 982 -11.84 7.30 21.24
C ASN A 982 -11.92 6.85 19.76
N ARG A 983 -10.85 7.11 19.00
CA ARG A 983 -10.79 7.04 17.53
C ARG A 983 -9.96 5.85 17.07
N GLN A 984 -10.52 4.65 17.18
CA GLN A 984 -9.87 3.39 16.80
C GLN A 984 -10.83 2.56 15.94
N ALA A 985 -10.30 1.61 15.16
CA ALA A 985 -11.08 0.85 14.20
C ALA A 985 -11.83 -0.29 14.90
N ALA A 986 -13.03 -0.61 14.41
CA ALA A 986 -13.69 -1.85 14.78
C ALA A 986 -13.04 -3.05 14.07
N ILE A 987 -12.48 -2.84 12.87
CA ILE A 987 -11.66 -3.83 12.16
C ILE A 987 -10.49 -3.10 11.48
N LEU A 988 -9.26 -3.45 11.83
CA LEU A 988 -8.03 -2.99 11.16
C LEU A 988 -7.36 -4.17 10.44
N MET A 989 -7.19 -4.08 9.13
CA MET A 989 -6.49 -5.06 8.30
C MET A 989 -5.28 -4.43 7.62
N TYR A 990 -4.09 -4.98 7.88
CA TYR A 990 -2.82 -4.35 7.51
C TYR A 990 -1.68 -5.37 7.31
N SER A 991 -0.52 -4.92 6.82
CA SER A 991 0.66 -5.76 6.58
C SER A 991 0.37 -6.97 5.66
N GLY A 992 -0.32 -6.75 4.55
CA GLY A 992 -0.61 -7.78 3.54
C GLY A 992 -1.71 -8.75 3.95
N CYS A 993 -2.97 -8.30 3.97
CA CYS A 993 -4.13 -9.14 4.28
C CYS A 993 -4.99 -9.51 3.05
N PRO A 994 -4.66 -10.54 2.24
CA PRO A 994 -5.40 -10.84 1.02
C PRO A 994 -6.53 -11.89 1.14
N ARG A 995 -7.54 -11.78 0.26
CA ARG A 995 -8.63 -12.76 0.04
C ARG A 995 -9.53 -13.06 1.27
N ASN A 996 -9.78 -12.07 2.13
CA ASN A 996 -10.68 -12.25 3.28
C ASN A 996 -12.11 -11.81 2.96
N VAL A 997 -13.09 -12.44 3.61
CA VAL A 997 -14.52 -12.15 3.41
C VAL A 997 -15.15 -11.63 4.70
N ILE A 998 -15.59 -10.38 4.71
CA ILE A 998 -16.28 -9.71 5.82
C ILE A 998 -17.76 -9.56 5.44
N LYS A 999 -18.66 -10.33 6.07
CA LYS A 999 -20.08 -10.37 5.67
C LYS A 999 -21.09 -10.49 6.81
N ASN A 1000 -22.23 -9.82 6.65
CA ASN A 1000 -23.38 -9.87 7.58
C ASN A 1000 -23.06 -9.46 9.03
N ASN A 1001 -21.95 -8.77 9.28
CA ASN A 1001 -21.59 -8.28 10.62
C ASN A 1001 -22.35 -6.99 10.95
N VAL A 1002 -22.50 -6.70 12.25
CA VAL A 1002 -22.89 -5.37 12.75
C VAL A 1002 -21.65 -4.75 13.40
N ILE A 1003 -21.24 -3.60 12.89
CA ILE A 1003 -19.97 -2.95 13.18
C ILE A 1003 -20.27 -1.51 13.62
N ALA A 1004 -20.03 -1.15 14.88
CA ALA A 1004 -20.29 0.21 15.38
C ALA A 1004 -19.23 1.23 14.91
N GLY A 1005 -17.98 0.80 14.77
CA GLY A 1005 -16.86 1.63 14.35
C GLY A 1005 -16.42 1.46 12.89
N THR A 1006 -15.20 1.90 12.60
CA THR A 1006 -14.61 1.89 11.25
C THR A 1006 -14.03 0.53 10.86
N LEU A 1007 -14.17 0.17 9.58
CA LEU A 1007 -13.48 -0.93 8.92
C LEU A 1007 -12.38 -0.34 8.03
N THR A 1008 -11.12 -0.64 8.33
CA THR A 1008 -9.94 -0.12 7.61
C THR A 1008 -9.19 -1.26 6.92
N LEU A 1009 -9.01 -1.14 5.61
CA LEU A 1009 -8.09 -1.93 4.79
C LEU A 1009 -6.88 -1.04 4.46
N THR A 1010 -5.66 -1.44 4.84
CA THR A 1010 -4.43 -0.65 4.60
C THR A 1010 -3.24 -1.54 4.25
N ASP A 1011 -2.19 -0.88 3.75
CA ASP A 1011 -0.89 -1.41 3.35
C ASP A 1011 -0.91 -2.21 2.03
N ASP A 1012 0.27 -2.32 1.42
CA ASP A 1012 0.49 -3.12 0.22
C ASP A 1012 -0.02 -4.57 0.46
N TYR A 1013 -0.57 -5.20 -0.58
CA TYR A 1013 -1.09 -6.59 -0.56
C TYR A 1013 -2.30 -6.88 0.35
N THR A 1014 -2.92 -5.87 0.95
CA THR A 1014 -4.28 -6.02 1.53
C THR A 1014 -5.31 -5.96 0.39
N SER A 1015 -5.45 -7.07 -0.34
CA SER A 1015 -6.13 -7.11 -1.63
C SER A 1015 -7.07 -8.29 -1.85
N TYR A 1016 -7.98 -8.19 -2.83
CA TYR A 1016 -9.00 -9.21 -3.11
C TYR A 1016 -9.95 -9.49 -1.93
N ASN A 1017 -10.07 -8.57 -0.97
CA ASN A 1017 -11.02 -8.72 0.15
C ASN A 1017 -12.44 -8.36 -0.29
N GLU A 1018 -13.44 -9.11 0.20
CA GLU A 1018 -14.85 -8.85 -0.07
C GLU A 1018 -15.60 -8.45 1.20
N VAL A 1019 -16.11 -7.21 1.23
CA VAL A 1019 -16.88 -6.64 2.33
C VAL A 1019 -18.32 -6.45 1.87
N PHE A 1020 -19.27 -7.33 2.24
CA PHE A 1020 -20.65 -7.28 1.73
C PHE A 1020 -21.74 -7.67 2.74
N GLY A 1021 -22.92 -7.06 2.62
CA GLY A 1021 -24.08 -7.35 3.49
C GLY A 1021 -23.94 -6.87 4.94
N ASN A 1022 -22.93 -6.06 5.28
CA ASN A 1022 -22.67 -5.61 6.65
C ASN A 1022 -23.48 -4.36 7.02
N MET A 1023 -23.74 -4.20 8.32
CA MET A 1023 -24.30 -3.00 8.94
C MET A 1023 -23.14 -2.24 9.60
N ILE A 1024 -22.77 -1.07 9.07
CA ILE A 1024 -21.54 -0.34 9.47
C ILE A 1024 -21.90 1.08 9.94
N GLY A 1025 -21.52 1.43 11.16
CA GLY A 1025 -21.96 2.64 11.88
C GLY A 1025 -23.43 2.62 12.31
N THR A 1026 -24.20 1.58 11.97
CA THR A 1026 -25.63 1.43 12.26
C THR A 1026 -25.90 0.22 13.16
N ASP A 1027 -27.07 0.25 13.82
CA ASP A 1027 -27.59 -0.86 14.61
C ASP A 1027 -27.98 -2.08 13.76
N ALA A 1028 -28.30 -3.19 14.42
CA ALA A 1028 -28.72 -4.43 13.77
C ALA A 1028 -30.03 -4.34 12.96
N SER A 1029 -30.76 -3.21 13.02
CA SER A 1029 -31.91 -2.94 12.13
C SER A 1029 -31.56 -2.15 10.86
N GLY A 1030 -30.35 -1.58 10.78
CA GLY A 1030 -29.92 -0.72 9.67
C GLY A 1030 -30.56 0.68 9.67
N ALA A 1031 -31.13 1.11 10.81
CA ALA A 1031 -31.88 2.37 10.90
C ALA A 1031 -31.23 3.42 11.81
N HIS A 1032 -30.61 2.97 12.92
CA HIS A 1032 -30.17 3.84 14.01
C HIS A 1032 -28.64 3.97 14.08
N ARG A 1033 -28.13 5.20 14.20
CA ARG A 1033 -26.69 5.47 14.16
C ARG A 1033 -26.00 5.10 15.48
N LEU A 1034 -25.10 4.12 15.44
CA LEU A 1034 -24.19 3.75 16.53
C LEU A 1034 -22.96 4.68 16.51
N ALA A 1035 -23.20 5.94 16.83
CA ALA A 1035 -22.23 7.03 16.69
C ALA A 1035 -20.94 6.87 17.53
N LEU A 1036 -19.80 6.68 16.86
CA LEU A 1036 -18.49 7.02 17.44
C LEU A 1036 -18.23 8.54 17.42
N ALA A 1037 -17.24 8.97 18.22
CA ALA A 1037 -16.85 10.37 18.42
C ALA A 1037 -15.63 10.78 17.57
N GLY A 1038 -15.68 10.48 16.27
CA GLY A 1038 -14.66 10.82 15.28
C GLY A 1038 -15.28 11.38 13.99
N GLY A 1039 -14.49 12.12 13.21
CA GLY A 1039 -14.87 12.62 11.89
C GLY A 1039 -14.37 11.73 10.75
N GLU A 1040 -14.17 10.45 11.04
CA GLU A 1040 -13.55 9.45 10.16
C GLU A 1040 -14.61 8.64 9.40
N ALA A 1041 -14.22 8.05 8.26
CA ALA A 1041 -15.11 7.22 7.46
C ALA A 1041 -15.48 5.91 8.19
N ASN A 1042 -16.64 5.32 7.85
CA ASN A 1042 -17.03 4.01 8.38
C ASN A 1042 -16.32 2.86 7.66
N VAL A 1043 -15.94 3.07 6.40
CA VAL A 1043 -15.11 2.15 5.61
C VAL A 1043 -13.98 2.96 4.98
N THR A 1044 -12.75 2.48 5.14
CA THR A 1044 -11.53 3.13 4.61
C THR A 1044 -10.71 2.09 3.85
N VAL A 1045 -10.34 2.39 2.61
CA VAL A 1045 -9.35 1.63 1.82
C VAL A 1045 -8.16 2.54 1.53
N ALA A 1046 -7.00 2.27 2.12
CA ALA A 1046 -5.82 3.14 2.01
C ALA A 1046 -5.13 3.04 0.64
N SER A 1047 -4.21 3.97 0.35
CA SER A 1047 -3.59 4.21 -0.97
C SER A 1047 -2.83 3.03 -1.61
N THR A 1048 -2.56 1.99 -0.83
CA THR A 1048 -1.78 0.81 -1.23
C THR A 1048 -2.59 -0.49 -1.28
N ALA A 1049 -3.87 -0.47 -0.89
CA ALA A 1049 -4.74 -1.64 -0.87
C ALA A 1049 -5.52 -1.75 -2.20
N ASP A 1050 -5.18 -2.73 -3.06
CA ASP A 1050 -5.74 -2.91 -4.41
C ASP A 1050 -6.82 -4.04 -4.52
N PHE A 1051 -7.67 -4.00 -5.55
CA PHE A 1051 -8.68 -5.04 -5.86
C PHE A 1051 -9.65 -5.47 -4.73
N ASN A 1052 -9.94 -4.61 -3.76
CA ASN A 1052 -10.94 -4.89 -2.72
C ASN A 1052 -12.36 -4.52 -3.19
N ARG A 1053 -13.35 -5.34 -2.84
CA ARG A 1053 -14.76 -5.12 -3.20
C ARG A 1053 -15.61 -4.81 -1.97
N ILE A 1054 -16.18 -3.61 -1.95
CA ILE A 1054 -17.15 -3.13 -0.97
C ILE A 1054 -18.56 -3.22 -1.58
N GLY A 1055 -19.32 -4.26 -1.22
CA GLY A 1055 -20.72 -4.47 -1.57
C GLY A 1055 -20.96 -5.54 -2.64
N GLY A 1056 -22.04 -5.43 -3.41
CA GLY A 1056 -22.34 -6.33 -4.51
C GLY A 1056 -23.61 -5.96 -5.29
N SER A 1057 -23.84 -6.66 -6.39
CA SER A 1057 -24.95 -6.39 -7.32
C SER A 1057 -26.30 -6.96 -6.86
N THR A 1058 -26.36 -7.77 -5.80
CA THR A 1058 -27.62 -8.28 -5.24
C THR A 1058 -28.04 -7.55 -3.95
N PRO A 1059 -29.34 -7.52 -3.61
CA PRO A 1059 -29.82 -6.89 -2.38
C PRO A 1059 -29.28 -7.49 -1.07
N SER A 1060 -28.76 -8.72 -1.09
CA SER A 1060 -28.10 -9.36 0.06
C SER A 1060 -26.64 -8.95 0.26
N ASP A 1061 -25.99 -8.43 -0.79
CA ASP A 1061 -24.57 -8.03 -0.75
C ASP A 1061 -24.39 -6.57 -0.33
N ARG A 1062 -25.49 -5.82 -0.26
CA ARG A 1062 -25.51 -4.40 0.10
C ARG A 1062 -25.02 -4.20 1.54
N ASN A 1063 -23.89 -3.50 1.72
CA ASN A 1063 -23.61 -2.90 3.01
C ASN A 1063 -24.54 -1.70 3.25
N VAL A 1064 -24.90 -1.47 4.51
CA VAL A 1064 -25.62 -0.29 4.98
C VAL A 1064 -24.63 0.52 5.83
N VAL A 1065 -24.34 1.75 5.41
CA VAL A 1065 -23.26 2.59 5.94
C VAL A 1065 -23.84 3.95 6.35
N THR A 1066 -23.66 4.36 7.60
CA THR A 1066 -24.34 5.57 8.12
C THR A 1066 -23.82 6.88 7.57
N ASP A 1067 -22.50 6.99 7.36
CA ASP A 1067 -21.85 8.26 7.08
C ASP A 1067 -21.06 8.21 5.76
N GLN A 1068 -19.91 7.52 5.72
CA GLN A 1068 -18.94 7.63 4.63
C GLN A 1068 -18.18 6.33 4.32
N VAL A 1069 -17.91 6.12 3.02
CA VAL A 1069 -16.88 5.23 2.47
C VAL A 1069 -15.77 6.09 1.87
N ALA A 1070 -14.51 5.81 2.21
CA ALA A 1070 -13.33 6.45 1.64
C ALA A 1070 -12.46 5.40 0.91
N VAL A 1071 -12.07 5.72 -0.32
CA VAL A 1071 -11.17 4.91 -1.15
C VAL A 1071 -9.98 5.76 -1.58
N ALA A 1072 -8.78 5.24 -1.32
CA ALA A 1072 -7.52 5.82 -1.75
C ALA A 1072 -6.69 4.83 -2.56
N GLY A 1073 -6.86 3.51 -2.40
CA GLY A 1073 -6.12 2.52 -3.20
C GLY A 1073 -6.74 2.32 -4.59
N PRO A 1074 -6.01 1.81 -5.58
CA PRO A 1074 -6.49 1.63 -6.96
C PRO A 1074 -7.17 0.27 -7.22
N HIS A 1075 -7.91 0.16 -8.33
CA HIS A 1075 -8.61 -1.06 -8.80
C HIS A 1075 -9.66 -1.65 -7.84
N ASN A 1076 -10.10 -0.90 -6.83
CA ASN A 1076 -11.14 -1.29 -5.88
C ASN A 1076 -12.55 -1.10 -6.48
N VAL A 1077 -13.54 -1.76 -5.86
CA VAL A 1077 -14.92 -1.78 -6.35
C VAL A 1077 -15.91 -1.46 -5.23
N VAL A 1078 -16.54 -0.29 -5.26
CA VAL A 1078 -17.64 0.11 -4.36
C VAL A 1078 -18.96 -0.03 -5.11
N ILE A 1079 -19.73 -1.09 -4.85
CA ILE A 1079 -20.89 -1.47 -5.66
C ILE A 1079 -22.16 -1.78 -4.83
N GLY A 1080 -23.29 -1.19 -5.23
CA GLY A 1080 -24.64 -1.54 -4.76
C GLY A 1080 -25.00 -1.22 -3.29
N ASN A 1081 -24.09 -0.55 -2.56
CA ASN A 1081 -24.23 -0.20 -1.14
C ASN A 1081 -25.36 0.82 -0.90
N ALA A 1082 -25.81 0.96 0.36
CA ALA A 1082 -26.56 2.13 0.82
C ALA A 1082 -25.69 2.93 1.79
N ILE A 1083 -25.42 4.21 1.49
CA ILE A 1083 -24.42 5.03 2.18
C ILE A 1083 -25.01 6.40 2.51
N GLY A 1084 -24.72 6.92 3.71
CA GLY A 1084 -25.31 8.17 4.19
C GLY A 1084 -26.76 7.99 4.64
N VAL A 1085 -27.09 6.86 5.28
CA VAL A 1085 -28.46 6.46 5.62
C VAL A 1085 -28.63 6.28 7.14
N SER A 1086 -29.36 7.21 7.78
CA SER A 1086 -29.83 7.06 9.17
C SER A 1086 -31.07 7.93 9.43
N VAL A 1087 -32.00 7.44 10.26
CA VAL A 1087 -33.20 8.22 10.65
C VAL A 1087 -32.94 9.27 11.74
N ASP A 1088 -31.75 9.24 12.35
CA ASP A 1088 -31.41 10.05 13.52
C ASP A 1088 -30.83 11.44 13.19
N TYR A 1089 -30.66 11.76 11.90
CA TYR A 1089 -30.22 13.07 11.36
C TYR A 1089 -31.25 14.21 11.54
N LYS A 1090 -31.92 14.26 12.70
CA LYS A 1090 -32.81 15.37 13.10
C LYS A 1090 -32.00 16.60 13.53
N THR A 1091 -31.50 17.32 12.54
CA THR A 1091 -30.96 18.67 12.66
C THR A 1091 -29.90 18.84 13.75
N VAL A 1092 -28.72 18.24 13.55
CA VAL A 1092 -27.49 18.78 14.13
C VAL A 1092 -27.16 20.08 13.40
N PHE A 1093 -27.92 21.13 13.71
CA PHE A 1093 -27.42 22.49 13.56
C PHE A 1093 -26.24 22.61 14.52
N TRP A 1094 -25.03 22.62 13.97
CA TRP A 1094 -23.91 23.25 14.67
C TRP A 1094 -24.33 24.70 14.99
N PRO A 1095 -24.47 25.10 16.26
CA PRO A 1095 -24.80 26.47 16.59
C PRO A 1095 -23.63 27.35 16.11
N GLY A 1096 -23.94 28.41 15.35
CA GLY A 1096 -22.95 29.26 14.68
C GLY A 1096 -22.10 30.10 15.63
N SER A 1097 -21.21 29.47 16.41
CA SER A 1097 -20.16 30.09 17.21
C SER A 1097 -19.15 29.04 17.71
N LEU A 1098 -18.04 28.84 16.98
CA LEU A 1098 -16.83 28.33 17.62
C LEU A 1098 -16.26 29.43 18.55
N PRO A 1099 -15.88 29.13 19.81
CA PRO A 1099 -15.28 30.12 20.70
C PRO A 1099 -13.90 30.57 20.19
N SER A 1100 -13.83 31.82 19.71
CA SER A 1100 -12.63 32.41 19.15
C SER A 1100 -11.61 32.87 20.23
N THR A 1101 -10.89 31.94 20.87
CA THR A 1101 -9.56 32.20 21.47
C THR A 1101 -8.81 30.90 21.83
N PHE A 1102 -7.79 30.55 21.05
CA PHE A 1102 -6.42 30.43 21.55
C PHE A 1102 -5.51 31.28 20.65
N PRO A 1103 -4.37 31.82 21.14
CA PRO A 1103 -3.88 33.10 20.65
C PRO A 1103 -2.83 33.02 19.53
N PHE A 1104 -3.10 33.73 18.42
CA PHE A 1104 -2.06 34.39 17.62
C PHE A 1104 -2.20 35.92 17.78
N PRO A 1105 -1.09 36.68 17.88
CA PRO A 1105 -1.14 38.13 18.05
C PRO A 1105 -1.59 38.86 16.75
N PRO A 1106 -2.31 39.99 16.84
CA PRO A 1106 -2.97 40.60 15.69
C PRO A 1106 -2.09 41.61 14.93
N ASN A 1107 -2.27 41.67 13.61
CA ASN A 1107 -2.20 42.82 12.68
C ASN A 1107 -2.13 42.28 11.24
N GLY A 1108 -3.06 42.49 10.30
CA GLY A 1108 -4.28 43.29 10.30
C GLY A 1108 -4.29 44.34 9.18
N PHE A 1109 -4.92 44.04 8.04
CA PHE A 1109 -5.18 45.00 6.95
C PHE A 1109 -6.63 44.92 6.43
N PRO A 1110 -7.19 46.01 5.86
CA PRO A 1110 -8.62 46.14 5.53
C PRO A 1110 -8.94 45.74 4.07
N PRO A 1111 -10.24 45.58 3.71
CA PRO A 1111 -10.66 45.16 2.36
C PRO A 1111 -10.71 46.30 1.34
N VAL A 1112 -10.65 45.97 0.04
CA VAL A 1112 -11.48 46.59 -1.05
C VAL A 1112 -11.39 45.81 -2.37
N ASP A 1113 -12.56 45.66 -3.01
CA ASP A 1113 -12.93 45.29 -4.40
C ASP A 1113 -12.30 44.13 -5.21
N LEU A 1114 -13.16 43.61 -6.10
CA LEU A 1114 -12.90 42.58 -7.10
C LEU A 1114 -12.69 43.19 -8.49
N GLN A 1115 -11.50 43.04 -9.09
CA GLN A 1115 -11.30 42.85 -10.55
C GLN A 1115 -9.81 42.80 -10.93
N GLY A 1116 -9.38 41.71 -11.57
CA GLY A 1116 -8.11 41.64 -12.32
C GLY A 1116 -7.30 40.36 -12.11
N SER A 1117 -7.15 39.58 -13.21
CA SER A 1117 -6.03 38.69 -13.57
C SER A 1117 -5.07 38.15 -12.50
N ASP A 1118 -4.94 36.81 -12.49
CA ASP A 1118 -3.72 36.02 -12.29
C ASP A 1118 -2.91 36.21 -10.98
N ASP A 1119 -3.06 35.27 -10.02
CA ASP A 1119 -1.94 34.40 -9.61
C ASP A 1119 -2.38 33.16 -8.77
N TYR A 1120 -1.42 32.37 -8.31
CA TYR A 1120 -1.53 31.01 -7.70
C TYR A 1120 -1.91 30.92 -6.20
N VAL A 1121 -2.45 29.74 -5.82
CA VAL A 1121 -2.60 29.10 -4.48
C VAL A 1121 -3.34 29.87 -3.36
N LEU A 1122 -4.42 29.25 -2.84
CA LEU A 1122 -4.59 28.90 -1.41
C LEU A 1122 -5.84 28.00 -1.24
N ASP A 1123 -5.77 27.05 -0.31
CA ASP A 1123 -6.83 26.12 0.16
C ASP A 1123 -8.04 25.86 -0.77
N ASN A 1124 -7.97 24.73 -1.48
CA ASN A 1124 -9.16 23.98 -1.92
C ASN A 1124 -9.39 22.73 -1.02
N SER A 1125 -8.78 22.68 0.15
CA SER A 1125 -9.33 21.86 1.24
C SER A 1125 -10.77 22.33 1.51
N ILE A 1126 -11.70 21.40 1.77
CA ILE A 1126 -13.08 21.78 2.09
C ILE A 1126 -13.12 22.30 3.53
N ALA A 1127 -12.65 23.54 3.71
CA ALA A 1127 -12.47 24.26 4.97
C ALA A 1127 -13.81 24.67 5.62
N GLY A 1128 -14.66 23.67 5.89
CA GLY A 1128 -16.05 23.89 6.28
C GLY A 1128 -16.93 22.65 6.46
N GLY A 1129 -16.37 21.44 6.59
CA GLY A 1129 -17.10 20.28 7.11
C GLY A 1129 -18.28 19.80 6.28
N ALA A 1130 -18.11 19.66 4.96
CA ALA A 1130 -19.02 18.86 4.14
C ALA A 1130 -18.58 17.40 4.17
N HIS A 1131 -19.33 16.55 4.87
CA HIS A 1131 -19.11 15.10 4.81
C HIS A 1131 -19.56 14.59 3.45
N ALA A 1132 -18.62 14.03 2.68
CA ALA A 1132 -18.88 13.23 1.50
C ALA A 1132 -19.32 11.83 1.93
N ALA A 1133 -20.26 11.22 1.20
CA ALA A 1133 -20.67 9.85 1.47
C ALA A 1133 -19.78 8.83 0.73
N ILE A 1134 -19.27 9.17 -0.45
CA ILE A 1134 -18.15 8.46 -1.08
C ILE A 1134 -17.06 9.49 -1.39
N GLN A 1135 -15.84 9.25 -0.91
CA GLN A 1135 -14.66 10.06 -1.22
C GLN A 1135 -13.62 9.18 -1.90
N LEU A 1136 -13.16 9.61 -3.08
CA LEU A 1136 -12.00 9.05 -3.77
C LEU A 1136 -10.88 10.09 -3.62
N SER A 1137 -9.74 9.67 -3.10
CA SER A 1137 -8.58 10.55 -2.89
C SER A 1137 -7.35 10.06 -3.63
N ALA A 1138 -6.49 10.98 -4.06
CA ALA A 1138 -5.03 10.84 -4.16
C ALA A 1138 -4.51 9.39 -4.02
N SER A 1139 -4.23 8.74 -5.17
CA SER A 1139 -3.96 7.29 -5.39
C SER A 1139 -5.14 6.45 -5.85
N ALA A 1140 -6.39 6.87 -5.62
CA ALA A 1140 -7.56 6.24 -6.21
C ALA A 1140 -7.44 6.33 -7.74
N SER A 1141 -7.51 5.18 -8.40
CA SER A 1141 -7.28 5.03 -9.83
C SER A 1141 -7.79 3.70 -10.37
N PHE A 1142 -8.49 3.75 -11.50
CA PHE A 1142 -9.17 2.60 -12.11
C PHE A 1142 -10.21 1.96 -11.17
N ASP A 1143 -10.74 2.72 -10.20
CA ASP A 1143 -11.73 2.28 -9.23
C ASP A 1143 -13.15 2.29 -9.82
N LEU A 1144 -13.99 1.34 -9.41
CA LEU A 1144 -15.39 1.22 -9.84
C LEU A 1144 -16.37 1.62 -8.74
N ILE A 1145 -17.10 2.71 -8.94
CA ILE A 1145 -18.16 3.21 -8.06
C ILE A 1145 -19.51 3.01 -8.75
N ALA A 1146 -20.16 1.85 -8.54
CA ALA A 1146 -21.30 1.39 -9.33
C ALA A 1146 -22.61 1.20 -8.55
N GLY A 1147 -23.72 1.78 -9.03
CA GLY A 1147 -25.08 1.43 -8.58
C GLY A 1147 -25.38 1.64 -7.08
N ASN A 1148 -24.58 2.45 -6.38
CA ASN A 1148 -24.75 2.74 -4.95
C ASN A 1148 -25.93 3.70 -4.70
N TYR A 1149 -26.55 3.57 -3.54
CA TYR A 1149 -27.67 4.37 -3.06
C TYR A 1149 -27.13 5.36 -2.02
N VAL A 1150 -26.78 6.56 -2.48
CA VAL A 1150 -26.08 7.58 -1.69
C VAL A 1150 -27.09 8.64 -1.23
N GLY A 1151 -27.32 8.74 0.08
CA GLY A 1151 -28.38 9.59 0.63
C GLY A 1151 -29.80 9.18 0.22
N THR A 1152 -29.98 7.92 -0.21
CA THR A 1152 -31.26 7.39 -0.69
C THR A 1152 -31.53 5.99 -0.11
N ASP A 1153 -32.82 5.65 0.01
CA ASP A 1153 -33.23 4.30 0.36
C ASP A 1153 -33.11 3.32 -0.83
N ALA A 1154 -33.39 2.04 -0.57
CA ALA A 1154 -33.39 0.98 -1.58
C ALA A 1154 -34.35 1.17 -2.77
N ALA A 1155 -35.26 2.16 -2.71
CA ALA A 1155 -36.19 2.53 -3.78
C ALA A 1155 -35.77 3.85 -4.50
N GLY A 1156 -34.65 4.45 -4.11
CA GLY A 1156 -34.15 5.72 -4.64
C GLY A 1156 -34.86 6.95 -4.09
N ALA A 1157 -35.65 6.83 -3.01
CA ALA A 1157 -36.22 7.98 -2.32
C ALA A 1157 -35.17 8.62 -1.41
N ALA A 1158 -35.09 9.96 -1.38
CA ALA A 1158 -34.12 10.68 -0.55
C ALA A 1158 -34.38 10.47 0.94
N VAL A 1159 -33.37 9.99 1.67
CA VAL A 1159 -33.37 9.80 3.12
C VAL A 1159 -32.23 10.64 3.70
N LEU A 1160 -32.58 11.46 4.69
CA LEU A 1160 -31.72 12.39 5.46
C LEU A 1160 -30.26 12.48 4.98
N VAL A 1161 -30.08 13.37 4.02
CA VAL A 1161 -29.00 13.38 3.03
C VAL A 1161 -27.69 14.02 3.51
N PRO A 1162 -26.52 13.55 3.02
CA PRO A 1162 -25.20 14.10 3.35
C PRO A 1162 -24.96 15.49 2.74
N SER A 1163 -23.90 16.16 3.17
CA SER A 1163 -23.57 17.54 2.76
C SER A 1163 -22.83 17.62 1.42
N ALA A 1164 -22.15 16.53 1.02
CA ALA A 1164 -21.70 16.23 -0.34
C ALA A 1164 -22.00 14.75 -0.67
N GLY A 1165 -22.09 14.40 -1.95
CA GLY A 1165 -22.47 13.04 -2.39
C GLY A 1165 -21.25 12.16 -2.64
N ILE A 1166 -20.87 12.04 -3.91
CA ILE A 1166 -19.60 11.45 -4.35
C ILE A 1166 -18.61 12.59 -4.63
N VAL A 1167 -17.37 12.49 -4.15
CA VAL A 1167 -16.31 13.50 -4.33
C VAL A 1167 -15.03 12.80 -4.80
N LEU A 1168 -14.39 13.34 -5.84
CA LEU A 1168 -13.09 12.90 -6.37
C LEU A 1168 -12.04 13.99 -6.17
N GLU A 1169 -10.99 13.70 -5.41
CA GLU A 1169 -9.91 14.61 -5.03
C GLU A 1169 -8.55 14.04 -5.46
N ASP A 1170 -7.98 14.51 -6.57
CA ASP A 1170 -6.74 14.00 -7.17
C ASP A 1170 -6.77 12.48 -7.52
N ALA A 1171 -7.96 11.96 -7.86
CA ALA A 1171 -8.23 10.56 -8.26
C ALA A 1171 -8.38 10.41 -9.79
N TRP A 1172 -7.86 9.35 -10.42
CA TRP A 1172 -7.60 9.28 -11.87
C TRP A 1172 -8.08 8.00 -12.60
N ASN A 1173 -8.83 8.16 -13.70
CA ASN A 1173 -9.37 7.07 -14.55
C ASN A 1173 -10.46 6.20 -13.87
N ASP A 1174 -11.19 6.75 -12.90
CA ASP A 1174 -12.23 6.04 -12.15
C ASP A 1174 -13.59 6.05 -12.84
N PHE A 1175 -14.41 5.04 -12.54
CA PHE A 1175 -15.70 4.78 -13.18
C PHE A 1175 -16.86 4.98 -12.19
N ILE A 1176 -17.63 6.05 -12.36
CA ILE A 1176 -18.71 6.44 -11.46
C ILE A 1176 -20.03 6.35 -12.21
N GLN A 1177 -20.79 5.28 -11.96
CA GLN A 1177 -21.91 4.91 -12.84
C GLN A 1177 -23.11 4.24 -12.17
N ASP A 1178 -24.29 4.45 -12.75
CA ASP A 1178 -25.59 3.94 -12.30
C ASP A 1178 -26.04 4.29 -10.86
N ASN A 1179 -25.22 5.02 -10.08
CA ASN A 1179 -25.49 5.39 -8.69
C ASN A 1179 -26.75 6.26 -8.57
N VAL A 1180 -27.48 6.11 -7.46
CA VAL A 1180 -28.62 6.97 -7.09
C VAL A 1180 -28.18 7.92 -5.99
N VAL A 1181 -27.90 9.18 -6.32
CA VAL A 1181 -27.21 10.12 -5.42
C VAL A 1181 -28.08 11.32 -5.07
N ALA A 1182 -28.31 11.55 -3.78
CA ALA A 1182 -29.00 12.72 -3.23
C ALA A 1182 -28.16 13.40 -2.14
N THR A 1183 -28.24 14.73 -2.05
CA THR A 1183 -27.51 15.55 -1.07
C THR A 1183 -28.42 16.63 -0.46
N ALA A 1184 -28.08 17.10 0.75
CA ALA A 1184 -28.78 18.20 1.42
C ALA A 1184 -28.43 19.56 0.79
N SER A 1185 -27.21 19.64 0.27
CA SER A 1185 -26.52 20.85 -0.21
C SER A 1185 -25.49 20.46 -1.26
N GLY A 1186 -24.91 21.45 -1.95
CA GLY A 1186 -23.79 21.22 -2.86
C GLY A 1186 -24.12 20.35 -4.08
N PRO A 1187 -23.09 19.90 -4.81
CA PRO A 1187 -23.20 18.94 -5.91
C PRO A 1187 -23.45 17.52 -5.40
N ARG A 1188 -24.06 16.69 -6.23
CA ARG A 1188 -24.22 15.25 -5.95
C ARG A 1188 -22.99 14.45 -6.36
N ILE A 1189 -22.34 14.86 -7.46
CA ILE A 1189 -21.00 14.38 -7.83
C ILE A 1189 -20.10 15.62 -7.96
N THR A 1190 -18.93 15.59 -7.33
CA THR A 1190 -17.95 16.69 -7.33
C THR A 1190 -16.62 16.17 -7.83
N ILE A 1191 -16.06 16.82 -8.85
CA ILE A 1191 -14.69 16.57 -9.35
C ILE A 1191 -13.85 17.78 -8.96
N VAL A 1192 -12.83 17.56 -8.14
CA VAL A 1192 -11.91 18.60 -7.65
C VAL A 1192 -10.71 18.72 -8.61
N THR A 1193 -10.07 19.89 -8.62
CA THR A 1193 -8.89 20.21 -9.45
C THR A 1193 -7.81 19.13 -9.34
N GLY A 1194 -7.46 18.51 -10.46
CA GLY A 1194 -6.42 17.47 -10.55
C GLY A 1194 -6.96 16.06 -10.78
N SER A 1195 -8.26 15.82 -10.58
CA SER A 1195 -8.94 14.53 -10.80
C SER A 1195 -9.21 14.24 -12.30
N ALA A 1196 -8.15 13.94 -13.05
CA ALA A 1196 -8.19 13.79 -14.51
C ALA A 1196 -8.74 12.44 -15.02
N SER A 1197 -9.23 12.42 -16.26
CA SER A 1197 -9.64 11.22 -17.02
C SER A 1197 -10.76 10.36 -16.43
N ASN A 1198 -11.57 10.89 -15.50
CA ASN A 1198 -12.64 10.14 -14.83
C ASN A 1198 -13.96 10.05 -15.63
N TRP A 1199 -14.67 8.94 -15.46
CA TRP A 1199 -15.84 8.55 -16.27
C TRP A 1199 -17.13 8.53 -15.47
N VAL A 1200 -17.93 9.58 -15.64
CA VAL A 1200 -19.21 9.77 -14.95
C VAL A 1200 -20.38 9.56 -15.92
N ARG A 1201 -21.08 8.41 -15.84
CA ARG A 1201 -22.22 8.08 -16.73
C ARG A 1201 -23.42 7.48 -16.01
N ASP A 1202 -24.62 7.61 -16.57
CA ASP A 1202 -25.86 6.92 -16.18
C ASP A 1202 -26.35 7.08 -14.71
N ASN A 1203 -25.67 7.91 -13.90
CA ASN A 1203 -26.03 8.19 -12.51
C ASN A 1203 -27.37 8.94 -12.41
N LYS A 1204 -28.23 8.48 -11.50
CA LYS A 1204 -29.55 9.04 -11.23
C LYS A 1204 -29.43 10.07 -10.11
N LEU A 1205 -29.65 11.34 -10.44
CA LEU A 1205 -29.39 12.48 -9.54
C LEU A 1205 -30.72 13.17 -9.12
N PRO A 1206 -31.54 12.56 -8.24
CA PRO A 1206 -32.82 13.14 -7.81
C PRO A 1206 -32.66 14.43 -7.01
N GLY A 1207 -33.63 15.34 -7.14
CA GLY A 1207 -33.65 16.65 -6.47
C GLY A 1207 -33.21 17.83 -7.35
N SER A 1208 -33.37 19.05 -6.85
CA SER A 1208 -33.21 20.30 -7.63
C SER A 1208 -31.88 21.04 -7.42
N GLY A 1209 -30.85 20.37 -6.88
CA GLY A 1209 -29.49 20.91 -6.78
C GLY A 1209 -28.70 20.79 -8.09
N PRO A 1210 -27.41 21.20 -8.12
CA PRO A 1210 -26.49 20.85 -9.19
C PRO A 1210 -26.29 19.32 -9.25
N GLY A 1211 -26.15 18.77 -10.46
CA GLY A 1211 -25.92 17.34 -10.67
C GLY A 1211 -24.46 16.99 -10.40
N LEU A 1212 -23.66 17.17 -11.45
CA LEU A 1212 -22.21 17.23 -11.41
C LEU A 1212 -21.76 18.67 -11.14
N ALA A 1213 -20.67 18.83 -10.39
CA ALA A 1213 -19.83 20.02 -10.44
C ALA A 1213 -18.40 19.60 -10.74
N ASP A 1214 -17.86 20.16 -11.82
CA ASP A 1214 -16.46 20.08 -12.17
C ASP A 1214 -15.80 21.40 -11.72
N MET A 1215 -14.72 21.28 -10.95
CA MET A 1215 -13.92 22.42 -10.49
C MET A 1215 -12.51 22.42 -11.09
N GLY A 1216 -12.21 21.45 -11.96
CA GLY A 1216 -11.02 21.43 -12.80
C GLY A 1216 -10.96 22.58 -13.79
N LYS A 1217 -9.77 22.83 -14.35
CA LYS A 1217 -9.56 23.86 -15.39
C LYS A 1217 -9.43 23.30 -16.81
N ASP A 1218 -9.06 22.02 -16.93
CA ASP A 1218 -8.71 21.38 -18.21
C ASP A 1218 -9.36 19.99 -18.37
N ASP A 1219 -10.22 19.58 -17.43
CA ASP A 1219 -10.79 18.25 -17.35
C ASP A 1219 -11.94 18.02 -18.34
N ILE A 1220 -11.94 16.87 -19.01
CA ILE A 1220 -12.93 16.51 -20.04
C ILE A 1220 -13.95 15.57 -19.44
N ALA A 1221 -14.98 16.12 -18.80
CA ALA A 1221 -16.16 15.37 -18.38
C ALA A 1221 -16.99 14.89 -19.58
N SER A 1222 -16.54 13.82 -20.26
CA SER A 1222 -17.20 13.21 -21.44
C SER A 1222 -18.43 12.36 -21.09
N GLY A 1223 -19.38 12.94 -20.34
CA GLY A 1223 -20.67 12.34 -20.00
C GLY A 1223 -21.83 13.24 -20.42
N ASN A 1224 -22.85 12.69 -21.10
CA ASN A 1224 -24.03 13.46 -21.49
C ASN A 1224 -24.86 13.83 -20.25
N SER A 1225 -24.98 15.12 -19.95
CA SER A 1225 -25.91 15.62 -18.94
C SER A 1225 -27.35 15.63 -19.48
N SER A 1226 -28.21 14.77 -18.92
CA SER A 1226 -29.66 14.78 -19.17
C SER A 1226 -30.46 14.54 -17.90
#